data_AF-A0A7S4S995-F1
#
_entry.id   AF-A0A7S4S995-F1
#
_cell.length_a   1.000
_cell.length_b   1.000
_cell.length_c   1.000
_cell.angle_alpha   90.00
_cell.angle_beta   90.00
_cell.angle_gamma   90.00
#
_symmetry.space_group_name_H-M   'P 1'
#
loop_
_entity.id
_entity.type
_entity.pdbx_description
1 polymer ?
#
loop_
_entity_poly.entity_id
_entity_poly.type
_entity_poly.pdbx_seq_one_letter_code
_entity_poly.pdbx_strand_id
1 'polypeptide(L)'
;MGFSPSRGLAALVLHITAAVSVEEPSVPDGAGPARFESTAGTAEPDASVLDHGFSISASGRVHNLHSRGARGRRHRRHVHGHRTSTRKRRREQSLLEVSERADMIPPPQQVVVTSPPQHTLVSSVILSNSSSTSNATPSQAPLTTTQRSWTNSTKQHVESTTKMENSLNSDPALIRRDGIVFVARPPRTKSDRLKLEAENEECLEDTPLPECWQRFGSYGIRHLVSEDWTWLEDDEVLRPDWMEHEEVQKRSLFDLTLPGTHHSGAYMLDDLVAGQSAYAVLTQQLDIGQQLQLGIRAFDIHVVWNPKKNQMYSSHGMITAPLKDMLRALSQFLTEHKHEVVILSLRKDLDCLDMGALSPLLDEESDQVRVPGQRVHEAVNSEVEEFLAMYRKLSQMPRSMENPTVADLVKISARVVYFWEGQQVLCVNLEDCQRTPGWRPGPKGSGLAFGEPMAPGARQEAAQKSSFTAGHTMEPACLVSFEDASGGLPDRASQVIGQLQQYTSTLTEYAESHRPKCMSKALHNHTLHQPPLLFSVEVAISPKEQQKVAQAKLLRNVSTVFSRGEGFTHKSEAERLNYLFLNRYLREGLQVMFTRPTMIVMDFPAPILVHRLVEAMQKRVECGYALYCKASGSCWAATLATPVGFAVDCLEEKRTQRYLMWKVVGGWRAFLGRSLLSILLIGLFFWLSNLCGRCYLFLWICGKYPRPEPWGPRDCLCPCLSGRADLAGGGALGAKEGEAPPGEEGAKEQAGDVPEAPDTEKAPGNKDPAAGGMADGKDTAAAEVSEKKEDTAAAEV
;
A
#
# COMPACT_ATOMS: atom_id res chain seq x y z
N MET A 1 63.86 -28.35 8.87
CA MET A 1 63.98 -28.28 10.35
C MET A 1 62.78 -27.46 10.81
N GLY A 2 61.94 -27.84 11.78
CA GLY A 2 61.96 -28.98 12.70
C GLY A 2 61.48 -28.50 14.08
N PHE A 3 60.56 -29.24 14.72
CA PHE A 3 59.96 -29.02 16.05
C PHE A 3 58.74 -28.07 16.21
N SER A 4 57.59 -28.73 16.43
CA SER A 4 56.54 -28.38 17.41
C SER A 4 56.94 -28.99 18.79
N PRO A 5 56.21 -28.88 19.92
CA PRO A 5 54.98 -28.13 20.26
C PRO A 5 55.07 -27.32 21.58
N SER A 6 54.02 -26.58 21.97
CA SER A 6 53.21 -26.88 23.18
C SER A 6 52.28 -25.74 23.64
N ARG A 7 51.31 -26.12 24.48
CA ARG A 7 50.09 -25.42 24.90
C ARG A 7 50.35 -24.21 25.81
N GLY A 8 49.47 -23.21 25.72
CA GLY A 8 49.26 -22.20 26.78
C GLY A 8 47.85 -21.61 26.71
N LEU A 9 46.99 -21.95 27.68
CA LEU A 9 45.75 -21.21 27.92
C LEU A 9 46.08 -19.95 28.72
N ALA A 10 45.65 -18.78 28.26
CA ALA A 10 45.58 -17.56 29.06
C ALA A 10 44.39 -16.72 28.61
N ALA A 11 43.59 -16.26 29.56
CA ALA A 11 42.47 -15.36 29.29
C ALA A 11 42.99 -13.96 28.96
N LEU A 12 42.48 -13.35 27.88
CA LEU A 12 42.80 -11.97 27.52
C LEU A 12 41.62 -11.06 27.87
N VAL A 13 41.81 -10.23 28.90
CA VAL A 13 40.93 -9.09 29.19
C VAL A 13 41.31 -7.98 28.21
N LEU A 14 40.38 -7.59 27.33
CA LEU A 14 40.59 -6.52 26.36
C LEU A 14 40.10 -5.18 26.93
N HIS A 15 41.00 -4.44 27.56
CA HIS A 15 40.87 -2.98 27.65
C HIS A 15 41.34 -2.38 26.33
N ILE A 16 40.44 -1.73 25.61
CA ILE A 16 40.79 -0.85 24.48
C ILE A 16 40.67 0.60 24.96
N THR A 17 41.82 1.23 25.21
CA THR A 17 41.95 2.69 25.23
C THR A 17 42.63 3.11 23.95
N ALA A 18 41.85 3.57 22.97
CA ALA A 18 42.34 4.19 21.75
C ALA A 18 42.22 5.71 21.88
N ALA A 19 43.34 6.37 22.22
CA ALA A 19 43.46 7.80 22.00
C ALA A 19 43.80 8.03 20.53
N VAL A 20 42.94 8.75 19.81
CA VAL A 20 43.18 9.17 18.42
C VAL A 20 43.38 10.67 18.43
N SER A 21 44.60 11.11 18.10
CA SER A 21 44.86 12.52 17.80
C SER A 21 44.14 12.88 16.50
N VAL A 22 43.42 14.01 16.52
CA VAL A 22 42.85 14.62 15.32
C VAL A 22 43.91 15.53 14.70
N GLU A 23 44.34 15.21 13.48
CA GLU A 23 45.00 16.18 12.59
C GLU A 23 43.93 16.86 11.73
N GLU A 24 43.87 18.19 11.79
CA GLU A 24 42.96 19.00 10.96
C GLU A 24 43.52 19.15 9.54
N PRO A 25 42.75 18.84 8.47
CA PRO A 25 43.10 19.25 7.11
C PRO A 25 42.64 20.69 6.84
N SER A 26 43.57 21.51 6.37
CA SER A 26 43.37 22.91 5.99
C SER A 26 42.29 23.11 4.91
N VAL A 27 41.36 24.02 5.14
CA VAL A 27 40.38 24.51 4.15
C VAL A 27 41.06 25.49 3.18
N PRO A 28 40.87 25.39 1.85
CA PRO A 28 41.27 26.42 0.91
C PRO A 28 40.21 27.53 0.79
N ASP A 29 40.64 28.79 0.88
CA ASP A 29 39.81 29.97 0.65
C ASP A 29 39.32 30.08 -0.81
N GLY A 30 38.12 30.67 -1.00
CA GLY A 30 37.85 31.45 -2.22
C GLY A 30 36.49 31.28 -2.90
N ALA A 31 35.45 31.96 -2.38
CA ALA A 31 34.38 32.60 -3.19
C ALA A 31 33.53 33.52 -2.30
N GLY A 32 33.63 34.84 -2.47
CA GLY A 32 32.84 35.80 -1.69
C GLY A 32 31.43 36.01 -2.26
N PRO A 33 30.39 36.24 -1.43
CA PRO A 33 29.05 36.56 -1.91
C PRO A 33 28.92 38.04 -2.29
N ALA A 34 28.10 38.32 -3.31
CA ALA A 34 27.77 39.68 -3.72
C ALA A 34 26.93 40.40 -2.66
N ARG A 35 27.26 41.68 -2.40
CA ARG A 35 26.41 42.58 -1.61
C ARG A 35 25.11 42.86 -2.36
N PHE A 36 23.98 42.70 -1.68
CA PHE A 36 22.77 43.46 -1.97
C PHE A 36 22.55 44.49 -0.87
N GLU A 37 22.27 45.72 -1.26
CA GLU A 37 22.05 46.83 -0.33
C GLU A 37 20.63 46.79 0.22
N SER A 38 20.48 46.74 1.56
CA SER A 38 19.21 46.98 2.24
C SER A 38 19.25 48.33 2.93
N THR A 39 18.60 49.34 2.34
CA THR A 39 18.42 50.65 2.96
C THR A 39 17.50 50.55 4.17
N ALA A 40 18.01 50.94 5.35
CA ALA A 40 17.21 51.01 6.58
C ALA A 40 16.26 52.23 6.53
N GLY A 41 15.02 52.02 6.98
CA GLY A 41 14.03 53.08 7.22
C GLY A 41 13.48 52.95 8.63
N THR A 42 14.03 53.72 9.56
CA THR A 42 13.59 53.79 10.96
C THR A 42 12.44 54.78 11.14
N ALA A 43 11.33 54.34 11.76
CA ALA A 43 10.35 55.24 12.39
C ALA A 43 9.60 54.49 13.52
N GLU A 44 9.86 54.88 14.76
CA GLU A 44 8.87 54.75 15.85
C GLU A 44 7.76 55.82 15.62
N PRO A 45 6.59 55.74 16.29
CA PRO A 45 6.55 56.36 17.63
C PRO A 45 5.66 55.67 18.68
N ASP A 46 6.06 55.91 19.93
CA ASP A 46 5.26 56.20 21.12
C ASP A 46 4.11 55.30 21.59
N ALA A 47 4.28 54.84 22.83
CA ALA A 47 3.22 54.36 23.69
C ALA A 47 2.28 55.50 24.14
N SER A 48 0.99 55.20 24.27
CA SER A 48 0.08 55.98 25.12
C SER A 48 -0.69 55.08 26.08
N VAL A 49 -0.63 55.45 27.36
CA VAL A 49 -1.33 54.81 28.47
C VAL A 49 -2.76 55.34 28.49
N LEU A 50 -3.76 54.45 28.55
CA LEU A 50 -5.07 54.80 29.09
C LEU A 50 -5.59 53.72 30.04
N ASP A 51 -6.04 54.21 31.19
CA ASP A 51 -6.48 53.48 32.37
C ASP A 51 -8.01 53.55 32.46
N HIS A 52 -8.69 52.40 32.54
CA HIS A 52 -10.12 52.33 32.87
C HIS A 52 -10.47 50.99 33.53
N GLY A 53 -10.57 50.98 34.86
CA GLY A 53 -11.26 49.93 35.60
C GLY A 53 -12.76 50.20 35.75
N PHE A 54 -13.59 49.15 35.75
CA PHE A 54 -14.91 49.07 36.39
C PHE A 54 -15.18 47.56 36.63
N SER A 55 -15.12 47.08 37.86
CA SER A 55 -16.20 47.01 38.85
C SER A 55 -16.96 45.68 38.83
N ILE A 56 -17.04 45.06 40.01
CA ILE A 56 -17.77 43.82 40.28
C ILE A 56 -19.27 44.14 40.38
N SER A 57 -20.12 43.28 39.81
CA SER A 57 -21.50 43.17 40.25
C SER A 57 -21.98 41.72 40.18
N ALA A 58 -22.41 41.20 41.32
CA ALA A 58 -23.08 39.91 41.42
C ALA A 58 -24.57 40.14 41.69
N SER A 59 -25.44 39.57 40.86
CA SER A 59 -26.84 39.33 41.22
C SER A 59 -27.33 38.06 40.53
N GLY A 60 -27.81 37.10 41.30
CA GLY A 60 -28.36 35.86 40.76
C GLY A 60 -29.87 35.95 40.54
N ARG A 61 -30.42 35.01 39.78
CA ARG A 61 -31.82 34.60 39.97
C ARG A 61 -32.04 33.12 39.66
N VAL A 62 -32.73 32.47 40.57
CA VAL A 62 -33.19 31.08 40.47
C VAL A 62 -34.50 31.04 39.69
N HIS A 63 -34.66 30.07 38.80
CA HIS A 63 -35.99 29.60 38.39
C HIS A 63 -36.01 28.08 38.21
N ASN A 64 -36.76 27.41 39.09
CA ASN A 64 -37.23 26.04 38.88
C ASN A 64 -38.36 26.03 37.83
N LEU A 65 -38.44 24.97 37.02
CA LEU A 65 -39.72 24.48 36.47
C LEU A 65 -39.63 23.00 36.02
N HIS A 66 -40.66 22.22 36.35
CA HIS A 66 -40.82 20.82 35.94
C HIS A 66 -41.22 20.69 34.46
N SER A 67 -40.88 19.56 33.83
CA SER A 67 -41.85 18.76 33.02
C SER A 67 -41.32 17.35 32.70
N ARG A 68 -42.17 16.51 32.09
CA ARG A 68 -42.10 15.03 32.09
C ARG A 68 -41.50 14.46 30.79
N GLY A 69 -41.26 13.13 30.78
CA GLY A 69 -40.77 12.35 29.63
C GLY A 69 -41.74 12.25 28.43
N ALA A 70 -41.54 11.35 27.45
CA ALA A 70 -40.97 10.01 27.58
C ALA A 70 -40.34 9.45 26.28
N ARG A 71 -39.57 8.35 26.40
CA ARG A 71 -39.12 7.53 25.26
C ARG A 71 -40.16 6.46 24.89
N GLY A 72 -40.45 6.32 23.60
CA GLY A 72 -41.17 5.17 23.03
C GLY A 72 -40.23 4.01 22.71
N ARG A 73 -40.67 2.76 22.94
CA ARG A 73 -39.99 1.50 22.56
C ARG A 73 -40.98 0.58 21.86
N ARG A 74 -40.48 -0.24 20.92
CA ARG A 74 -40.78 -1.69 20.63
C ARG A 74 -40.54 -1.96 19.13
N HIS A 75 -40.19 -3.17 18.66
CA HIS A 75 -40.54 -4.51 19.14
C HIS A 75 -39.39 -5.54 19.14
N ARG A 76 -39.50 -6.55 20.01
CA ARG A 76 -38.98 -7.91 19.81
C ARG A 76 -40.17 -8.86 19.63
N ARG A 77 -40.02 -9.91 18.82
CA ARG A 77 -40.86 -11.12 18.84
C ARG A 77 -40.02 -12.32 19.32
N HIS A 78 -40.67 -13.27 19.98
CA HIS A 78 -40.11 -14.58 20.35
C HIS A 78 -40.33 -15.61 19.24
N VAL A 79 -39.41 -16.58 19.10
CA VAL A 79 -39.67 -17.94 18.59
C VAL A 79 -38.88 -18.95 19.45
N HIS A 80 -39.35 -20.20 19.51
CA HIS A 80 -38.87 -21.28 20.39
C HIS A 80 -37.51 -21.88 20.03
N GLY A 81 -36.86 -22.47 21.04
CA GLY A 81 -35.58 -23.16 20.91
C GLY A 81 -35.64 -24.66 20.58
N HIS A 82 -34.48 -25.30 20.69
CA HIS A 82 -34.31 -26.74 20.87
C HIS A 82 -33.02 -27.05 21.65
N ARG A 83 -33.01 -28.15 22.43
CA ARG A 83 -31.80 -28.78 23.03
C ARG A 83 -31.06 -29.57 21.94
N THR A 84 -29.75 -29.87 22.00
CA THR A 84 -29.07 -30.78 22.95
C THR A 84 -27.52 -30.78 22.84
N SER A 85 -26.84 -31.37 23.82
CA SER A 85 -25.45 -31.93 23.81
C SER A 85 -24.26 -30.96 23.62
N THR A 86 -23.38 -30.62 24.59
CA THR A 86 -22.54 -31.35 25.59
C THR A 86 -21.30 -32.11 25.07
N ARG A 87 -20.12 -31.48 25.14
CA ARG A 87 -18.84 -31.93 25.75
C ARG A 87 -17.68 -31.03 25.23
N LYS A 88 -16.52 -30.81 25.86
CA LYS A 88 -15.96 -30.92 27.23
C LYS A 88 -14.43 -30.91 27.05
N ARG A 89 -13.74 -29.81 27.36
CA ARG A 89 -12.37 -29.82 27.93
C ARG A 89 -12.07 -28.48 28.60
N ARG A 90 -11.34 -28.53 29.72
CA ARG A 90 -11.03 -27.42 30.65
C ARG A 90 -9.80 -27.84 31.48
N ARG A 91 -8.99 -26.87 31.93
CA ARG A 91 -7.73 -26.99 32.71
C ARG A 91 -6.51 -27.44 31.89
N GLU A 92 -5.28 -27.02 32.21
CA GLU A 92 -4.76 -26.26 33.38
C GLU A 92 -4.73 -24.71 33.17
N GLN A 93 -4.80 -23.78 34.14
CA GLN A 93 -4.21 -23.58 35.49
C GLN A 93 -2.70 -23.23 35.49
N SER A 94 -2.15 -22.30 36.30
CA SER A 94 -2.66 -21.12 37.06
C SER A 94 -1.47 -20.46 37.83
N LEU A 95 -1.70 -19.32 38.53
CA LEU A 95 -0.77 -18.52 39.39
C LEU A 95 -0.04 -17.39 38.60
N LEU A 96 0.00 -16.13 39.07
CA LEU A 96 0.01 -15.61 40.45
C LEU A 96 -1.12 -14.62 40.85
N GLU A 97 -1.21 -14.42 42.16
CA GLU A 97 -2.09 -13.55 42.99
C GLU A 97 -1.54 -12.10 43.13
N VAL A 98 -2.11 -11.07 43.81
CA VAL A 98 -3.44 -10.61 44.35
C VAL A 98 -3.23 -9.15 44.86
N SER A 99 -4.29 -8.31 44.90
CA SER A 99 -4.59 -7.25 45.92
C SER A 99 -5.42 -6.11 45.28
N GLU A 100 -6.75 -6.10 45.37
CA GLU A 100 -7.61 -5.56 46.45
C GLU A 100 -7.84 -4.02 46.46
N ARG A 101 -9.05 -3.59 46.07
CA ARG A 101 -10.04 -2.95 46.97
C ARG A 101 -11.42 -2.81 46.30
N ALA A 102 -12.48 -2.74 47.12
CA ALA A 102 -13.88 -2.71 46.71
C ALA A 102 -14.69 -1.68 47.54
N ASP A 103 -15.92 -1.35 47.09
CA ASP A 103 -17.13 -0.93 47.85
C ASP A 103 -18.15 -0.23 46.91
N MET A 104 -19.49 -0.22 47.05
CA MET A 104 -20.48 -1.15 47.67
C MET A 104 -21.95 -0.73 47.31
N ILE A 105 -22.83 -1.69 46.88
CA ILE A 105 -24.32 -1.79 47.18
C ILE A 105 -25.30 -0.69 46.59
N PRO A 106 -26.67 -0.83 46.50
CA PRO A 106 -27.64 -1.95 46.25
C PRO A 106 -28.60 -1.75 45.02
N PRO A 107 -29.45 -2.76 44.66
CA PRO A 107 -30.59 -2.65 43.74
C PRO A 107 -31.99 -2.63 44.44
N PRO A 108 -33.09 -2.26 43.74
CA PRO A 108 -34.46 -2.43 44.24
C PRO A 108 -35.31 -3.47 43.47
N GLN A 109 -36.50 -3.77 44.02
CA GLN A 109 -37.26 -5.01 43.82
C GLN A 109 -38.54 -4.91 42.94
N GLN A 110 -39.27 -6.02 42.92
CA GLN A 110 -40.33 -6.49 42.04
C GLN A 110 -41.79 -6.01 42.35
N VAL A 111 -42.56 -5.84 41.25
CA VAL A 111 -43.89 -6.47 40.98
C VAL A 111 -45.19 -5.85 41.56
N VAL A 112 -46.29 -6.22 40.87
CA VAL A 112 -47.74 -5.95 41.06
C VAL A 112 -48.23 -4.58 40.56
N VAL A 113 -49.19 -4.60 39.62
CA VAL A 113 -50.55 -4.00 39.72
C VAL A 113 -51.45 -4.59 38.61
N THR A 114 -52.74 -4.68 38.92
CA THR A 114 -53.84 -5.32 38.20
C THR A 114 -54.46 -4.48 37.06
N SER A 115 -55.30 -5.13 36.25
CA SER A 115 -56.14 -4.62 35.14
C SER A 115 -57.57 -4.21 35.58
N PRO A 116 -58.52 -3.83 34.67
CA PRO A 116 -58.44 -3.10 33.39
C PRO A 116 -58.99 -1.65 33.59
N PRO A 117 -60.26 -1.23 33.28
CA PRO A 117 -61.15 -1.24 32.08
C PRO A 117 -61.13 0.13 31.30
N GLN A 118 -61.92 0.52 30.27
CA GLN A 118 -62.79 -0.10 29.22
C GLN A 118 -63.13 0.97 28.13
N HIS A 119 -63.26 0.58 26.84
CA HIS A 119 -63.94 1.28 25.70
C HIS A 119 -63.47 2.74 25.34
N THR A 120 -63.64 3.32 24.12
CA THR A 120 -64.62 3.10 23.03
C THR A 120 -64.09 3.55 21.64
N LEU A 121 -64.80 3.11 20.59
CA LEU A 121 -64.73 3.33 19.12
C LEU A 121 -64.41 4.74 18.55
N VAL A 122 -63.93 4.81 17.28
CA VAL A 122 -64.67 5.28 16.06
C VAL A 122 -63.78 5.20 14.78
N SER A 123 -64.39 5.13 13.58
CA SER A 123 -63.80 4.75 12.28
C SER A 123 -63.80 5.85 11.19
N SER A 124 -62.89 5.74 10.20
CA SER A 124 -63.02 6.09 8.75
C SER A 124 -61.60 6.01 8.10
N VAL A 125 -61.28 5.51 6.89
CA VAL A 125 -61.94 5.25 5.59
C VAL A 125 -62.15 6.50 4.70
N ILE A 126 -61.40 6.58 3.59
CA ILE A 126 -61.77 7.14 2.27
C ILE A 126 -60.78 6.63 1.19
N LEU A 127 -61.27 6.49 -0.05
CA LEU A 127 -60.56 6.04 -1.26
C LEU A 127 -60.35 7.21 -2.25
N SER A 128 -59.36 7.09 -3.15
CA SER A 128 -59.47 7.70 -4.50
C SER A 128 -58.51 7.08 -5.53
N ASN A 129 -59.01 6.93 -6.76
CA ASN A 129 -58.28 6.49 -7.95
C ASN A 129 -57.61 7.67 -8.67
N SER A 130 -56.58 7.41 -9.47
CA SER A 130 -56.45 8.03 -10.79
C SER A 130 -55.60 7.19 -11.76
N SER A 131 -56.10 7.05 -12.98
CA SER A 131 -55.45 6.40 -14.12
C SER A 131 -54.78 7.43 -15.02
N SER A 132 -53.63 7.10 -15.62
CA SER A 132 -53.22 7.74 -16.88
C SER A 132 -52.44 6.78 -17.78
N THR A 133 -52.68 6.90 -19.08
CA THR A 133 -52.13 6.08 -20.16
C THR A 133 -51.13 6.90 -20.97
N SER A 134 -50.00 6.31 -21.37
CA SER A 134 -49.19 6.83 -22.48
C SER A 134 -48.51 5.70 -23.25
N ASN A 135 -48.81 5.60 -24.55
CA ASN A 135 -48.18 4.66 -25.47
C ASN A 135 -46.76 5.12 -25.82
N ALA A 136 -45.81 4.18 -25.94
CA ALA A 136 -44.55 4.39 -26.65
C ALA A 136 -44.14 3.10 -27.38
N THR A 137 -44.13 3.14 -28.71
CA THR A 137 -43.77 2.02 -29.59
C THR A 137 -42.28 2.10 -29.94
N PRO A 138 -41.48 1.02 -29.83
CA PRO A 138 -40.09 1.03 -30.29
C PRO A 138 -40.01 0.81 -31.81
N SER A 139 -39.33 1.71 -32.52
CA SER A 139 -39.00 1.54 -33.94
C SER A 139 -37.78 0.63 -34.09
N GLN A 140 -37.90 -0.44 -34.89
CA GLN A 140 -36.77 -1.28 -35.30
C GLN A 140 -36.23 -0.79 -36.65
N ALA A 141 -34.91 -0.56 -36.73
CA ALA A 141 -34.20 -0.32 -37.98
C ALA A 141 -33.43 -1.59 -38.42
N PRO A 142 -33.34 -1.90 -39.72
CA PRO A 142 -32.85 -3.20 -40.21
C PRO A 142 -31.33 -3.29 -40.32
N LEU A 143 -30.80 -4.51 -40.22
CA LEU A 143 -29.40 -4.83 -40.50
C LEU A 143 -29.07 -4.68 -41.99
N THR A 144 -27.93 -4.05 -42.29
CA THR A 144 -27.28 -4.10 -43.60
C THR A 144 -26.05 -5.00 -43.58
N THR A 145 -26.19 -6.20 -44.12
CA THR A 145 -25.09 -7.15 -44.34
C THR A 145 -24.05 -6.57 -45.30
N THR A 146 -22.79 -6.44 -44.85
CA THR A 146 -21.65 -6.18 -45.74
C THR A 146 -20.57 -7.22 -45.51
N GLN A 147 -20.54 -8.27 -46.33
CA GLN A 147 -19.37 -9.14 -46.43
C GLN A 147 -18.23 -8.38 -47.09
N ARG A 148 -17.09 -8.23 -46.40
CA ARG A 148 -15.80 -7.95 -47.04
C ARG A 148 -14.82 -9.08 -46.74
N SER A 149 -14.49 -9.80 -47.81
CA SER A 149 -13.42 -10.78 -47.85
C SER A 149 -12.07 -10.12 -47.48
N TRP A 150 -11.45 -10.61 -46.41
CA TRP A 150 -10.01 -10.47 -46.20
C TRP A 150 -9.37 -11.83 -46.40
N THR A 151 -8.53 -11.94 -47.43
CA THR A 151 -7.69 -13.12 -47.68
C THR A 151 -6.22 -12.74 -47.60
N ASN A 152 -5.42 -13.66 -47.08
CA ASN A 152 -3.96 -13.72 -47.19
C ASN A 152 -3.13 -12.62 -46.49
N SER A 153 -2.85 -12.79 -45.19
CA SER A 153 -1.49 -12.64 -44.67
C SER A 153 -1.31 -13.30 -43.28
N THR A 154 -1.05 -14.61 -43.23
CA THR A 154 -0.51 -15.27 -42.02
C THR A 154 0.19 -16.58 -42.38
N LYS A 155 1.51 -16.58 -42.51
CA LYS A 155 2.28 -17.84 -42.71
C LYS A 155 3.73 -17.84 -42.20
N GLN A 156 4.05 -17.00 -41.21
CA GLN A 156 5.42 -16.88 -40.67
C GLN A 156 5.56 -16.97 -39.14
N HIS A 157 4.48 -17.25 -38.39
CA HIS A 157 4.53 -17.31 -36.92
C HIS A 157 4.33 -18.71 -36.29
N VAL A 158 4.25 -19.78 -37.10
CA VAL A 158 3.87 -21.13 -36.62
C VAL A 158 5.07 -22.02 -36.24
N GLU A 159 6.30 -21.66 -36.63
CA GLU A 159 7.49 -22.51 -36.39
C GLU A 159 8.20 -22.31 -35.04
N SER A 160 7.88 -21.27 -34.27
CA SER A 160 8.50 -21.07 -32.94
C SER A 160 7.77 -21.82 -31.81
N THR A 161 6.47 -22.10 -31.96
CA THR A 161 5.64 -22.73 -30.93
C THR A 161 5.93 -24.23 -30.74
N THR A 162 6.23 -24.97 -31.81
CA THR A 162 6.45 -26.43 -31.76
C THR A 162 7.70 -26.85 -30.97
N LYS A 163 8.70 -25.97 -30.79
CA LYS A 163 9.85 -26.22 -29.90
C LYS A 163 9.51 -26.10 -28.41
N MET A 164 8.40 -25.45 -28.07
CA MET A 164 8.00 -25.20 -26.67
C MET A 164 7.20 -26.38 -26.08
N GLU A 165 6.42 -27.09 -26.91
CA GLU A 165 5.54 -28.20 -26.50
C GLU A 165 6.30 -29.43 -25.94
N ASN A 166 7.38 -29.86 -26.61
CA ASN A 166 8.23 -30.98 -26.14
C ASN A 166 8.93 -30.73 -24.79
N SER A 167 8.73 -29.56 -24.18
CA SER A 167 9.39 -29.12 -22.96
C SER A 167 8.49 -29.14 -21.70
N LEU A 168 7.22 -29.56 -21.86
CA LEU A 168 6.18 -29.54 -20.82
C LEU A 168 6.11 -30.79 -19.93
N ASN A 169 6.69 -31.93 -20.34
CA ASN A 169 6.77 -33.17 -19.54
C ASN A 169 7.86 -33.12 -18.45
N SER A 170 7.94 -32.03 -17.68
CA SER A 170 8.81 -31.93 -16.50
C SER A 170 7.95 -31.96 -15.25
N ASP A 171 8.36 -32.78 -14.28
CA ASP A 171 7.66 -32.92 -12.99
C ASP A 171 7.45 -31.56 -12.29
N PRO A 172 6.38 -31.41 -11.48
CA PRO A 172 6.16 -30.23 -10.66
C PRO A 172 7.39 -29.88 -9.83
N ALA A 173 7.67 -28.58 -9.71
CA ALA A 173 8.82 -28.13 -8.94
C ALA A 173 8.62 -28.44 -7.44
N LEU A 174 9.54 -29.20 -6.85
CA LEU A 174 9.39 -29.66 -5.47
C LEU A 174 9.53 -28.50 -4.48
N ILE A 175 8.42 -28.09 -3.85
CA ILE A 175 8.39 -27.02 -2.86
C ILE A 175 9.03 -27.49 -1.55
N ARG A 176 10.07 -26.78 -1.11
CA ARG A 176 10.68 -27.01 0.22
C ARG A 176 10.00 -26.16 1.29
N ARG A 177 10.15 -26.57 2.56
CA ARG A 177 9.57 -25.89 3.74
C ARG A 177 10.08 -24.45 3.99
N ASP A 178 11.09 -24.02 3.26
CA ASP A 178 11.65 -22.66 3.27
C ASP A 178 11.02 -21.74 2.18
N GLY A 179 9.96 -22.22 1.51
CA GLY A 179 9.32 -21.54 0.38
C GLY A 179 10.19 -21.47 -0.87
N ILE A 180 11.37 -22.10 -0.87
CA ILE A 180 12.25 -22.11 -2.04
C ILE A 180 11.77 -23.18 -2.99
N VAL A 181 11.42 -22.74 -4.19
CA VAL A 181 11.05 -23.61 -5.30
C VAL A 181 12.11 -23.52 -6.37
N PHE A 182 12.55 -24.68 -6.83
CA PHE A 182 13.53 -24.76 -7.90
C PHE A 182 12.88 -24.33 -9.21
N VAL A 183 13.37 -23.24 -9.80
CA VAL A 183 13.06 -22.87 -11.19
C VAL A 183 13.25 -24.11 -12.06
N ALA A 184 12.24 -24.49 -12.85
CA ALA A 184 12.22 -25.77 -13.57
C ALA A 184 13.41 -25.96 -14.54
N ARG A 185 14.11 -24.87 -14.88
CA ARG A 185 15.37 -24.84 -15.63
C ARG A 185 16.29 -23.80 -15.00
N PRO A 186 17.04 -24.14 -13.93
CA PRO A 186 17.96 -23.19 -13.33
C PRO A 186 19.13 -22.96 -14.31
N PRO A 187 19.66 -21.73 -14.41
CA PRO A 187 20.76 -21.41 -15.29
C PRO A 187 22.01 -22.20 -14.90
N ARG A 188 22.65 -22.87 -15.87
CA ARG A 188 23.80 -23.75 -15.63
C ARG A 188 25.12 -22.98 -15.51
N THR A 189 25.23 -21.87 -16.24
CA THR A 189 26.40 -20.99 -16.22
C THR A 189 26.06 -19.59 -15.71
N LYS A 190 27.09 -18.82 -15.35
CA LYS A 190 26.93 -17.39 -15.02
C LYS A 190 26.33 -16.59 -16.20
N SER A 191 26.66 -16.98 -17.44
CA SER A 191 26.11 -16.36 -18.65
C SER A 191 24.62 -16.63 -18.81
N ASP A 192 24.20 -17.89 -18.65
CA ASP A 192 22.77 -18.26 -18.66
C ASP A 192 21.99 -17.52 -17.59
N ARG A 193 22.61 -17.30 -16.42
CA ARG A 193 21.98 -16.57 -15.32
C ARG A 193 21.77 -15.10 -15.67
N LEU A 194 22.80 -14.41 -16.17
CA LEU A 194 22.70 -13.01 -16.62
C LEU A 194 21.68 -12.86 -17.76
N LYS A 195 21.64 -13.81 -18.69
CA LYS A 195 20.63 -13.84 -19.76
C LYS A 195 19.21 -14.02 -19.21
N LEU A 196 19.00 -14.98 -18.31
CA LEU A 196 17.70 -15.21 -17.67
C LEU A 196 17.26 -14.01 -16.83
N GLU A 197 18.20 -13.35 -16.13
CA GLU A 197 17.96 -12.12 -15.37
C GLU A 197 17.51 -10.97 -16.29
N ALA A 198 18.15 -10.80 -17.45
CA ALA A 198 17.75 -9.80 -18.45
C ALA A 198 16.40 -10.10 -19.12
N GLU A 199 16.15 -11.35 -19.53
CA GLU A 199 14.84 -11.78 -20.07
C GLU A 199 13.72 -11.62 -19.03
N ASN A 200 14.04 -11.69 -17.74
CA ASN A 200 13.08 -11.45 -16.66
C ASN A 200 12.74 -9.97 -16.52
N GLU A 201 13.75 -9.10 -16.54
CA GLU A 201 13.61 -7.64 -16.47
C GLU A 201 12.77 -7.13 -17.66
N GLU A 202 13.07 -7.57 -18.88
CA GLU A 202 12.29 -7.28 -20.09
C GLU A 202 10.81 -7.66 -19.95
N CYS A 203 10.53 -8.87 -19.42
CA CYS A 203 9.15 -9.30 -19.20
C CYS A 203 8.44 -8.49 -18.11
N LEU A 204 9.17 -8.21 -17.02
CA LEU A 204 8.68 -7.43 -15.89
C LEU A 204 8.32 -6.00 -16.25
N GLU A 205 8.87 -5.45 -17.31
CA GLU A 205 8.51 -4.11 -17.77
C GLU A 205 7.26 -4.16 -18.65
N ASP A 206 7.32 -4.87 -19.79
CA ASP A 206 6.33 -4.67 -20.86
C ASP A 206 5.25 -5.75 -20.99
N THR A 207 5.37 -6.88 -20.29
CA THR A 207 4.48 -8.03 -20.42
C THR A 207 3.56 -8.17 -19.19
N PRO A 208 2.27 -8.53 -19.33
CA PRO A 208 1.40 -8.82 -18.17
C PRO A 208 1.96 -9.94 -17.29
N LEU A 209 1.85 -9.82 -15.96
CA LEU A 209 2.45 -10.79 -15.03
C LEU A 209 2.02 -12.25 -15.26
N PRO A 210 0.75 -12.58 -15.59
CA PRO A 210 0.34 -13.95 -15.89
C PRO A 210 1.10 -14.58 -17.06
N GLU A 211 1.46 -13.80 -18.07
CA GLU A 211 2.21 -14.25 -19.23
C GLU A 211 3.69 -14.46 -18.88
N CYS A 212 4.27 -13.56 -18.07
CA CYS A 212 5.60 -13.78 -17.48
C CYS A 212 5.64 -15.04 -16.61
N TRP A 213 4.60 -15.29 -15.81
CA TRP A 213 4.48 -16.50 -14.97
C TRP A 213 4.33 -17.76 -15.82
N GLN A 214 3.65 -17.69 -16.95
CA GLN A 214 3.59 -18.80 -17.91
C GLN A 214 4.97 -19.08 -18.55
N ARG A 215 5.76 -18.04 -18.85
CA ARG A 215 7.09 -18.16 -19.46
C ARG A 215 8.16 -18.66 -18.48
N PHE A 216 8.20 -18.12 -17.26
CA PHE A 216 9.30 -18.34 -16.31
C PHE A 216 8.92 -19.15 -15.05
N GLY A 217 7.61 -19.37 -14.80
CA GLY A 217 7.08 -19.78 -13.49
C GLY A 217 6.95 -18.57 -12.55
N SER A 218 6.12 -18.66 -11.50
CA SER A 218 5.98 -17.53 -10.55
C SER A 218 7.30 -17.24 -9.84
N TYR A 219 7.99 -18.30 -9.42
CA TYR A 219 9.35 -18.28 -8.87
C TYR A 219 10.44 -18.02 -9.92
N GLY A 220 10.06 -17.69 -11.15
CA GLY A 220 11.00 -17.08 -12.09
C GLY A 220 11.04 -15.56 -11.94
N ILE A 221 9.98 -14.93 -11.44
CA ILE A 221 9.75 -13.49 -11.55
C ILE A 221 10.26 -12.73 -10.33
N ARG A 222 10.92 -11.59 -10.56
CA ARG A 222 11.28 -10.66 -9.48
C ARG A 222 10.09 -9.83 -9.01
N HIS A 223 9.86 -9.88 -7.71
CA HIS A 223 8.90 -9.06 -6.98
C HIS A 223 9.50 -8.75 -5.59
N LEU A 224 9.08 -7.65 -4.95
CA LEU A 224 9.45 -7.38 -3.56
C LEU A 224 8.46 -8.05 -2.63
N VAL A 225 8.93 -8.99 -1.82
CA VAL A 225 8.06 -9.75 -0.91
C VAL A 225 7.47 -8.83 0.16
N SER A 226 6.13 -8.81 0.28
CA SER A 226 5.44 -8.20 1.40
C SER A 226 5.37 -9.21 2.55
N GLU A 227 6.23 -8.99 3.54
CA GLU A 227 6.45 -9.87 4.70
C GLU A 227 5.22 -10.04 5.60
N ASP A 228 5.21 -11.11 6.40
CA ASP A 228 4.19 -11.28 7.44
C ASP A 228 4.42 -10.34 8.65
N TRP A 229 3.35 -10.08 9.42
CA TRP A 229 3.43 -9.16 10.54
C TRP A 229 4.43 -9.60 11.64
N THR A 230 4.56 -10.90 11.90
CA THR A 230 5.47 -11.41 12.95
C THR A 230 6.93 -11.23 12.57
N TRP A 231 7.23 -11.23 11.26
CA TRP A 231 8.54 -10.87 10.74
C TRP A 231 8.83 -9.37 10.90
N LEU A 232 7.84 -8.50 10.69
CA LEU A 232 8.00 -7.05 10.82
C LEU A 232 8.26 -6.59 12.27
N GLU A 233 7.64 -7.26 13.25
CA GLU A 233 7.86 -7.02 14.69
C GLU A 233 9.26 -7.43 15.15
N ASP A 234 9.78 -8.59 14.70
CA ASP A 234 11.08 -9.17 15.14
C ASP A 234 12.31 -8.37 14.59
N ASP A 235 12.14 -7.48 13.60
CA ASP A 235 13.23 -6.97 12.74
C ASP A 235 13.56 -5.46 12.83
N GLU A 236 13.01 -4.71 13.80
CA GLU A 236 13.16 -3.24 13.92
C GLU A 236 12.73 -2.48 12.64
N VAL A 237 11.81 -3.06 11.88
CA VAL A 237 11.30 -2.51 10.61
C VAL A 237 10.18 -1.48 10.84
N LEU A 238 9.55 -1.49 12.01
CA LEU A 238 8.48 -0.54 12.35
C LEU A 238 9.00 0.91 12.43
N ARG A 239 8.12 1.85 12.08
CA ARG A 239 8.38 3.30 12.08
C ARG A 239 7.18 4.05 12.71
N PRO A 240 6.80 3.77 13.97
CA PRO A 240 5.62 4.39 14.56
C PRO A 240 5.82 5.88 14.93
N ASP A 241 7.02 6.29 15.36
CA ASP A 241 7.30 7.67 15.79
C ASP A 241 8.19 8.42 14.79
N TRP A 242 8.03 8.16 13.48
CA TRP A 242 8.97 8.73 12.50
C TRP A 242 8.82 10.24 12.30
N MET A 243 7.64 10.80 12.60
CA MET A 243 7.40 12.24 12.48
C MET A 243 7.90 13.01 13.70
N GLU A 244 8.18 12.37 14.85
CA GLU A 244 8.86 12.98 16.00
C GLU A 244 10.22 13.60 15.64
N HIS A 245 10.86 13.12 14.57
CA HIS A 245 12.14 13.63 14.08
C HIS A 245 12.10 15.14 13.79
N GLU A 246 13.09 15.88 14.29
CA GLU A 246 13.11 17.35 14.28
C GLU A 246 12.95 17.96 12.87
N GLU A 247 13.61 17.38 11.86
CA GLU A 247 13.50 17.81 10.45
C GLU A 247 12.16 17.49 9.79
N VAL A 248 11.31 16.69 10.42
CA VAL A 248 9.91 16.46 10.00
C VAL A 248 8.99 17.44 10.75
N GLN A 249 9.18 17.62 12.06
CA GLN A 249 8.44 18.58 12.88
C GLN A 249 8.47 20.02 12.32
N LYS A 250 9.62 20.43 11.74
CA LYS A 250 9.82 21.76 11.11
C LYS A 250 9.13 21.96 9.76
N ARG A 251 8.77 20.88 9.03
CA ARG A 251 8.21 20.98 7.68
C ARG A 251 6.75 21.38 7.73
N SER A 252 6.31 22.11 6.71
CA SER A 252 4.88 22.29 6.44
C SER A 252 4.26 20.98 5.98
N LEU A 253 2.96 20.79 6.21
CA LEU A 253 2.25 19.58 5.74
C LEU A 253 2.37 19.38 4.23
N PHE A 254 2.44 20.47 3.47
CA PHE A 254 2.52 20.45 2.01
C PHE A 254 3.95 20.11 1.51
N ASP A 255 4.99 20.32 2.33
CA ASP A 255 6.41 19.97 2.07
C ASP A 255 6.78 18.52 2.43
N LEU A 256 5.79 17.71 2.83
CA LEU A 256 5.98 16.30 3.17
C LEU A 256 5.55 15.40 2.02
N THR A 257 6.25 14.28 1.85
CA THR A 257 5.78 13.12 1.08
C THR A 257 5.48 12.00 2.05
N LEU A 258 4.20 11.77 2.30
CA LEU A 258 3.73 10.74 3.21
C LEU A 258 3.67 9.37 2.50
N PRO A 259 4.24 8.31 3.07
CA PRO A 259 3.97 6.96 2.62
C PRO A 259 2.50 6.63 2.92
N GLY A 260 1.81 6.07 1.93
CA GLY A 260 0.38 5.85 1.96
C GLY A 260 -0.05 4.46 1.49
N THR A 261 -1.32 4.13 1.74
CA THR A 261 -1.96 2.88 1.30
C THR A 261 -3.18 3.19 0.42
N HIS A 262 -3.26 2.49 -0.71
CA HIS A 262 -4.38 2.57 -1.64
C HIS A 262 -5.50 1.63 -1.17
N HIS A 263 -6.74 2.14 -1.11
CA HIS A 263 -7.89 1.46 -0.52
C HIS A 263 -7.59 0.77 0.82
N SER A 264 -6.97 1.51 1.74
CA SER A 264 -6.37 1.07 3.01
C SER A 264 -7.24 0.13 3.86
N GLY A 265 -8.57 0.22 3.77
CA GLY A 265 -9.52 -0.62 4.48
C GLY A 265 -9.80 -1.99 3.86
N ALA A 266 -9.26 -2.27 2.68
CA ALA A 266 -9.42 -3.53 1.96
C ALA A 266 -8.35 -4.57 2.35
N TYR A 267 -8.20 -4.79 3.67
CA TYR A 267 -7.35 -5.83 4.27
C TYR A 267 -8.13 -7.08 4.73
N MET A 268 -9.47 -7.00 4.75
CA MET A 268 -10.35 -8.07 5.20
C MET A 268 -11.65 -8.08 4.40
N LEU A 269 -12.17 -9.26 4.08
CA LEU A 269 -13.52 -9.43 3.53
C LEU A 269 -14.51 -9.72 4.68
N ASP A 270 -15.70 -9.13 4.65
CA ASP A 270 -16.80 -9.56 5.53
C ASP A 270 -17.19 -11.01 5.14
N ASP A 271 -17.43 -11.89 6.12
CA ASP A 271 -17.77 -13.31 5.92
C ASP A 271 -18.95 -13.52 4.95
N LEU A 272 -19.79 -12.50 4.80
CA LEU A 272 -20.89 -12.39 3.84
C LEU A 272 -20.47 -12.56 2.36
N VAL A 273 -19.18 -12.43 2.04
CA VAL A 273 -18.61 -12.52 0.67
C VAL A 273 -18.13 -13.93 0.30
N ALA A 274 -18.21 -14.90 1.23
CA ALA A 274 -17.75 -16.28 1.05
C ALA A 274 -18.35 -16.96 -0.22
N GLY A 275 -17.55 -17.03 -1.29
CA GLY A 275 -17.93 -17.63 -2.57
C GLY A 275 -17.61 -16.78 -3.80
N GLN A 276 -17.38 -15.47 -3.63
CA GLN A 276 -16.83 -14.62 -4.71
C GLN A 276 -15.30 -14.61 -4.70
N SER A 277 -14.72 -14.26 -5.85
CA SER A 277 -13.28 -14.30 -6.08
C SER A 277 -12.57 -13.17 -5.35
N ALA A 278 -12.10 -13.43 -4.12
CA ALA A 278 -11.33 -12.51 -3.28
C ALA A 278 -10.13 -11.82 -3.98
N TYR A 279 -9.64 -12.44 -5.06
CA TYR A 279 -8.48 -12.00 -5.86
C TYR A 279 -8.47 -10.53 -6.28
N ALA A 280 -9.61 -9.85 -6.42
CA ALA A 280 -9.66 -8.46 -6.90
C ALA A 280 -10.08 -7.43 -5.83
N VAL A 281 -10.47 -7.87 -4.62
CA VAL A 281 -11.02 -6.98 -3.59
C VAL A 281 -9.97 -6.53 -2.59
N LEU A 282 -8.98 -7.37 -2.28
CA LEU A 282 -7.94 -7.04 -1.29
C LEU A 282 -6.76 -6.30 -1.94
N THR A 283 -6.47 -5.10 -1.44
CA THR A 283 -5.30 -4.27 -1.79
C THR A 283 -4.26 -4.22 -0.67
N GLN A 284 -4.65 -4.63 0.54
CA GLN A 284 -3.80 -4.62 1.72
C GLN A 284 -3.81 -5.99 2.41
N GLN A 285 -2.76 -6.26 3.18
CA GLN A 285 -2.64 -7.46 4.03
C GLN A 285 -2.52 -7.14 5.52
N LEU A 286 -2.30 -5.86 5.84
CA LEU A 286 -2.12 -5.32 7.19
C LEU A 286 -3.38 -4.54 7.57
N ASP A 287 -3.83 -4.63 8.81
CA ASP A 287 -4.87 -3.72 9.31
C ASP A 287 -4.34 -2.28 9.49
N ILE A 288 -5.23 -1.33 9.76
CA ILE A 288 -4.86 0.09 9.89
C ILE A 288 -3.85 0.33 11.02
N GLY A 289 -3.92 -0.41 12.14
CA GLY A 289 -2.95 -0.30 13.23
C GLY A 289 -1.56 -0.76 12.78
N GLN A 290 -1.50 -1.90 12.09
CA GLN A 290 -0.27 -2.45 11.51
C GLN A 290 0.32 -1.54 10.41
N GLN A 291 -0.52 -0.93 9.56
CA GLN A 291 -0.10 0.06 8.57
C GLN A 291 0.51 1.31 9.25
N LEU A 292 -0.12 1.83 10.31
CA LEU A 292 0.40 2.95 11.09
C LEU A 292 1.75 2.62 11.75
N GLN A 293 1.88 1.44 12.35
CA GLN A 293 3.14 0.95 12.94
C GLN A 293 4.26 0.76 11.90
N LEU A 294 3.93 0.36 10.66
CA LEU A 294 4.89 0.30 9.55
C LEU A 294 5.43 1.68 9.14
N GLY A 295 4.67 2.74 9.39
CA GLY A 295 5.01 4.13 9.08
C GLY A 295 4.05 4.85 8.14
N ILE A 296 2.95 4.21 7.72
CA ILE A 296 1.96 4.80 6.81
C ILE A 296 1.25 5.99 7.47
N ARG A 297 1.15 7.13 6.77
CA ARG A 297 0.50 8.37 7.24
C ARG A 297 -0.53 8.95 6.28
N ALA A 298 -0.69 8.38 5.09
CA ALA A 298 -1.76 8.76 4.15
C ALA A 298 -2.66 7.54 3.86
N PHE A 299 -3.92 7.61 4.27
CA PHE A 299 -4.88 6.53 4.07
C PHE A 299 -5.91 6.97 3.04
N ASP A 300 -5.91 6.34 1.87
CA ASP A 300 -7.07 6.36 0.99
C ASP A 300 -8.06 5.27 1.39
N ILE A 301 -9.33 5.60 1.62
CA ILE A 301 -10.37 4.65 1.99
C ILE A 301 -11.67 5.00 1.26
N HIS A 302 -12.05 4.13 0.34
CA HIS A 302 -13.37 4.16 -0.28
C HIS A 302 -14.42 3.61 0.70
N VAL A 303 -15.58 4.27 0.81
CA VAL A 303 -16.60 3.99 1.83
C VAL A 303 -18.02 3.89 1.28
N VAL A 304 -18.85 3.10 1.99
CA VAL A 304 -20.29 2.94 1.75
C VAL A 304 -21.06 2.85 3.07
N TRP A 305 -22.37 3.07 3.01
CA TRP A 305 -23.26 2.93 4.17
C TRP A 305 -23.89 1.54 4.20
N ASN A 306 -23.75 0.78 5.28
CA ASN A 306 -24.46 -0.50 5.40
C ASN A 306 -25.85 -0.30 6.06
N PRO A 307 -26.97 -0.34 5.33
CA PRO A 307 -28.30 -0.08 5.89
C PRO A 307 -28.76 -1.16 6.88
N LYS A 308 -28.24 -2.39 6.80
CA LYS A 308 -28.60 -3.50 7.71
C LYS A 308 -27.94 -3.34 9.08
N LYS A 309 -26.69 -2.83 9.10
CA LYS A 309 -25.90 -2.59 10.31
C LYS A 309 -26.00 -1.13 10.81
N ASN A 310 -26.58 -0.22 10.01
CA ASN A 310 -26.72 1.21 10.26
C ASN A 310 -25.38 1.88 10.63
N GLN A 311 -24.33 1.58 9.85
CA GLN A 311 -22.98 2.11 10.06
C GLN A 311 -22.19 2.19 8.76
N MET A 312 -21.16 3.04 8.74
CA MET A 312 -20.20 3.16 7.64
C MET A 312 -19.26 1.95 7.58
N TYR A 313 -18.92 1.56 6.35
CA TYR A 313 -17.96 0.52 6.01
C TYR A 313 -16.97 1.05 4.98
N SER A 314 -15.75 0.53 4.96
CA SER A 314 -14.94 0.59 3.75
C SER A 314 -15.47 -0.38 2.70
N SER A 315 -15.13 -0.09 1.45
CA SER A 315 -15.48 -0.91 0.30
C SER A 315 -14.40 -0.77 -0.77
N HIS A 316 -14.24 -1.80 -1.60
CA HIS A 316 -13.49 -1.77 -2.85
C HIS A 316 -14.17 -2.71 -3.83
N GLY A 317 -15.20 -2.21 -4.52
CA GLY A 317 -16.20 -3.01 -5.25
C GLY A 317 -17.11 -3.86 -4.35
N MET A 318 -16.67 -4.20 -3.15
CA MET A 318 -17.39 -4.96 -2.13
C MET A 318 -17.10 -4.43 -0.73
N ILE A 319 -18.08 -4.53 0.17
CA ILE A 319 -17.96 -4.17 1.59
C ILE A 319 -16.84 -4.98 2.27
N THR A 320 -15.91 -4.27 2.91
CA THR A 320 -14.74 -4.83 3.62
C THR A 320 -14.86 -4.61 5.14
N ALA A 321 -14.03 -3.78 5.75
CA ALA A 321 -14.00 -3.53 7.19
C ALA A 321 -15.00 -2.45 7.66
N PRO A 322 -15.48 -2.48 8.92
CA PRO A 322 -16.25 -1.37 9.49
C PRO A 322 -15.36 -0.12 9.63
N LEU A 323 -15.81 1.03 9.12
CA LEU A 323 -15.04 2.29 9.19
C LEU A 323 -14.72 2.68 10.65
N LYS A 324 -15.65 2.39 11.56
CA LYS A 324 -15.51 2.59 13.00
C LYS A 324 -14.27 1.92 13.61
N ASP A 325 -13.98 0.69 13.22
CA ASP A 325 -12.88 -0.08 13.83
C ASP A 325 -11.51 0.40 13.32
N MET A 326 -11.45 0.81 12.05
CA MET A 326 -10.29 1.50 11.46
C MET A 326 -10.00 2.85 12.14
N LEU A 327 -11.03 3.68 12.33
CA LEU A 327 -10.89 4.97 13.01
C LEU A 327 -10.47 4.80 14.48
N ARG A 328 -10.88 3.72 15.14
CA ARG A 328 -10.42 3.37 16.50
C ARG A 328 -8.95 3.01 16.55
N ALA A 329 -8.46 2.19 15.61
CA ALA A 329 -7.04 1.89 15.51
C ALA A 329 -6.21 3.17 15.29
N LEU A 330 -6.68 4.07 14.43
CA LEU A 330 -6.09 5.40 14.23
C LEU A 330 -6.12 6.27 15.50
N SER A 331 -7.25 6.31 16.20
CA SER A 331 -7.44 7.08 17.44
C SER A 331 -6.53 6.58 18.57
N GLN A 332 -6.43 5.26 18.74
CA GLN A 332 -5.50 4.62 19.68
C GLN A 332 -4.05 4.94 19.33
N PHE A 333 -3.65 4.73 18.08
CA PHE A 333 -2.29 5.02 17.61
C PHE A 333 -1.91 6.49 17.87
N LEU A 334 -2.77 7.45 17.56
CA LEU A 334 -2.49 8.87 17.84
C LEU A 334 -2.50 9.20 19.34
N THR A 335 -3.14 8.40 20.19
CA THR A 335 -3.05 8.55 21.65
C THR A 335 -1.68 8.10 22.16
N GLU A 336 -1.14 7.03 21.58
CA GLU A 336 0.16 6.43 21.92
C GLU A 336 1.33 7.26 21.33
N HIS A 337 1.22 7.65 20.06
CA HIS A 337 2.26 8.32 19.26
C HIS A 337 1.90 9.79 19.04
N LYS A 338 2.43 10.67 19.91
CA LYS A 338 1.94 12.05 20.07
C LYS A 338 2.35 13.02 18.96
N HIS A 339 3.48 12.77 18.31
CA HIS A 339 4.08 13.66 17.31
C HIS A 339 3.64 13.37 15.87
N GLU A 340 2.84 12.33 15.67
CA GLU A 340 2.40 11.86 14.37
C GLU A 340 1.17 12.64 13.87
N VAL A 341 1.12 12.86 12.55
CA VAL A 341 0.00 13.49 11.84
C VAL A 341 -0.40 12.60 10.67
N VAL A 342 -1.71 12.42 10.47
CA VAL A 342 -2.27 11.51 9.45
C VAL A 342 -3.17 12.27 8.49
N ILE A 343 -3.01 12.01 7.20
CA ILE A 343 -3.96 12.38 6.15
C ILE A 343 -4.94 11.22 5.96
N LEU A 344 -6.24 11.52 6.01
CA LEU A 344 -7.33 10.57 5.80
C LEU A 344 -8.16 11.02 4.59
N SER A 345 -8.02 10.35 3.45
CA SER A 345 -8.85 10.53 2.25
C SER A 345 -10.02 9.55 2.29
N LEU A 346 -11.25 10.06 2.42
CA LEU A 346 -12.46 9.26 2.24
C LEU A 346 -13.17 9.65 0.94
N ARG A 347 -13.61 8.66 0.17
CA ARG A 347 -14.38 8.82 -1.08
C ARG A 347 -15.54 7.82 -1.10
N LYS A 348 -16.61 8.09 -1.83
CA LYS A 348 -17.66 7.10 -2.12
C LYS A 348 -17.09 5.96 -2.97
N ASP A 349 -17.32 4.70 -2.61
CA ASP A 349 -17.05 3.58 -3.52
C ASP A 349 -18.15 3.50 -4.59
N LEU A 350 -17.89 4.09 -5.76
CA LEU A 350 -18.83 4.10 -6.89
C LEU A 350 -18.91 2.75 -7.60
N ASP A 351 -17.91 1.87 -7.44
CA ASP A 351 -17.87 0.53 -8.03
C ASP A 351 -18.49 -0.54 -7.12
N CYS A 352 -18.99 -0.16 -5.93
CA CYS A 352 -19.64 -1.06 -5.00
C CYS A 352 -20.87 -1.75 -5.61
N LEU A 353 -20.84 -3.10 -5.63
CA LEU A 353 -21.91 -3.92 -6.20
C LEU A 353 -23.28 -3.78 -5.50
N ASP A 354 -23.32 -3.28 -4.25
CA ASP A 354 -24.57 -2.97 -3.53
C ASP A 354 -24.90 -1.48 -3.66
N MET A 355 -25.61 -1.12 -4.74
CA MET A 355 -26.10 0.26 -4.93
C MET A 355 -26.93 0.78 -3.75
N GLY A 356 -27.62 -0.10 -3.00
CA GLY A 356 -28.38 0.28 -1.81
C GLY A 356 -27.50 0.68 -0.61
N ALA A 357 -26.22 0.34 -0.65
CA ALA A 357 -25.22 0.83 0.29
C ALA A 357 -24.67 2.21 -0.10
N LEU A 358 -24.75 2.58 -1.39
CA LEU A 358 -24.28 3.86 -1.91
C LEU A 358 -25.37 4.96 -1.90
N SER A 359 -26.63 4.61 -2.18
CA SER A 359 -27.73 5.60 -2.28
C SER A 359 -27.80 6.61 -1.11
N PRO A 360 -27.68 6.20 0.17
CA PRO A 360 -27.78 7.15 1.29
C PRO A 360 -26.68 8.20 1.36
N LEU A 361 -25.57 8.03 0.63
CA LEU A 361 -24.51 9.03 0.51
C LEU A 361 -24.79 9.99 -0.66
N LEU A 362 -25.36 9.50 -1.76
CA LEU A 362 -25.78 10.29 -2.92
C LEU A 362 -27.01 11.16 -2.61
N ASP A 363 -27.96 10.62 -1.82
CA ASP A 363 -29.15 11.35 -1.38
C ASP A 363 -28.78 12.60 -0.56
N GLU A 364 -27.69 12.54 0.23
CA GLU A 364 -27.20 13.68 1.03
C GLU A 364 -26.60 14.80 0.19
N GLU A 365 -26.14 14.54 -1.03
CA GLU A 365 -25.66 15.58 -1.95
C GLU A 365 -26.81 16.46 -2.48
N SER A 366 -28.06 15.98 -2.40
CA SER A 366 -29.27 16.71 -2.78
C SER A 366 -30.03 17.32 -1.60
N ASP A 367 -29.65 16.99 -0.35
CA ASP A 367 -30.33 17.43 0.87
C ASP A 367 -29.81 18.81 1.32
N GLN A 368 -30.72 19.80 1.38
CA GLN A 368 -30.40 21.16 1.81
C GLN A 368 -30.34 21.32 3.34
N VAL A 369 -30.76 20.32 4.12
CA VAL A 369 -30.64 20.33 5.59
C VAL A 369 -29.46 19.50 6.11
N ARG A 370 -28.55 19.08 5.22
CA ARG A 370 -27.31 18.35 5.55
C ARG A 370 -26.12 18.97 4.84
N VAL A 371 -24.93 18.60 5.31
CA VAL A 371 -23.67 18.76 4.56
C VAL A 371 -23.51 17.53 3.65
N PRO A 372 -23.05 17.66 2.38
CA PRO A 372 -22.75 16.50 1.54
C PRO A 372 -21.73 15.57 2.21
N GLY A 373 -22.10 14.32 2.43
CA GLY A 373 -21.28 13.36 3.18
C GLY A 373 -21.39 13.42 4.71
N GLN A 374 -22.38 14.13 5.28
CA GLN A 374 -22.52 14.32 6.72
C GLN A 374 -22.53 13.00 7.52
N ARG A 375 -23.11 11.89 7.04
CA ARG A 375 -22.99 10.58 7.73
C ARG A 375 -21.55 10.11 7.90
N VAL A 376 -20.71 10.39 6.91
CA VAL A 376 -19.28 10.04 6.94
C VAL A 376 -18.56 10.95 7.93
N HIS A 377 -18.84 12.25 7.91
CA HIS A 377 -18.28 13.22 8.84
C HIS A 377 -18.67 12.91 10.31
N GLU A 378 -19.93 12.55 10.56
CA GLU A 378 -20.42 12.13 11.88
C GLU A 378 -19.71 10.85 12.35
N ALA A 379 -19.53 9.86 11.48
CA ALA A 379 -18.80 8.63 11.80
C ALA A 379 -17.32 8.93 12.12
N VAL A 380 -16.65 9.76 11.32
CA VAL A 380 -15.27 10.20 11.56
C VAL A 380 -15.16 10.97 12.88
N ASN A 381 -15.98 12.00 13.08
CA ASN A 381 -15.97 12.80 14.31
C ASN A 381 -16.19 11.92 15.56
N SER A 382 -17.10 10.94 15.49
CA SER A 382 -17.44 10.08 16.64
C SER A 382 -16.29 9.23 17.20
N GLU A 383 -15.21 9.00 16.45
CA GLU A 383 -14.05 8.22 16.92
C GLU A 383 -12.73 9.03 16.95
N VAL A 384 -12.59 10.14 16.20
CA VAL A 384 -11.35 10.95 16.13
C VAL A 384 -11.51 12.47 16.31
N GLU A 385 -12.63 13.00 16.84
CA GLU A 385 -12.82 14.46 17.08
C GLU A 385 -11.63 15.14 17.77
N GLU A 386 -11.03 14.48 18.78
CA GLU A 386 -9.88 14.99 19.53
C GLU A 386 -8.65 15.28 18.65
N PHE A 387 -8.57 14.68 17.46
CA PHE A 387 -7.45 14.84 16.53
C PHE A 387 -7.82 15.56 15.22
N LEU A 388 -9.10 15.74 14.89
CA LEU A 388 -9.49 16.39 13.63
C LEU A 388 -8.99 17.83 13.47
N ALA A 389 -8.41 18.13 12.31
CA ALA A 389 -7.96 19.45 11.86
C ALA A 389 -9.14 20.33 11.34
N MET A 390 -10.16 20.52 12.17
CA MET A 390 -11.30 21.40 11.87
C MET A 390 -10.96 22.89 12.04
N TYR A 391 -11.71 23.79 11.38
CA TYR A 391 -11.52 25.24 11.49
C TYR A 391 -11.49 25.75 12.94
N ARG A 392 -12.36 25.21 13.82
CA ARG A 392 -12.43 25.53 15.27
C ARG A 392 -11.09 25.35 16.00
N LYS A 393 -10.24 24.44 15.52
CA LYS A 393 -8.89 24.18 16.06
C LYS A 393 -7.83 24.94 15.28
N LEU A 394 -7.88 24.91 13.95
CA LEU A 394 -6.89 25.59 13.12
C LEU A 394 -6.84 27.10 13.38
N SER A 395 -8.00 27.73 13.64
CA SER A 395 -8.14 29.14 14.06
C SER A 395 -7.49 29.51 15.39
N GLN A 396 -6.96 28.54 16.14
CA GLN A 396 -6.18 28.77 17.36
C GLN A 396 -4.68 28.93 17.07
N MET A 397 -4.22 28.69 15.83
CA MET A 397 -2.82 28.83 15.47
C MET A 397 -2.45 30.31 15.23
N PRO A 398 -1.30 30.79 15.77
CA PRO A 398 -0.86 32.18 15.60
C PRO A 398 -0.18 32.45 14.25
N ARG A 399 -0.06 31.43 13.39
CA ARG A 399 0.66 31.45 12.09
C ARG A 399 -0.12 30.64 11.05
N SER A 400 0.24 30.80 9.78
CA SER A 400 -0.40 30.25 8.57
C SER A 400 -1.27 29.00 8.81
N MET A 401 -2.59 29.19 8.86
CA MET A 401 -3.54 28.10 9.04
C MET A 401 -3.67 27.20 7.81
N GLU A 402 -3.36 27.74 6.64
CA GLU A 402 -3.46 27.06 5.35
C GLU A 402 -2.25 26.15 5.09
N ASN A 403 -1.06 26.52 5.59
CA ASN A 403 0.13 25.67 5.51
C ASN A 403 0.84 25.53 6.88
N PRO A 404 0.24 24.83 7.85
CA PRO A 404 0.83 24.66 9.17
C PRO A 404 1.99 23.66 9.14
N THR A 405 2.94 23.82 10.07
CA THR A 405 3.96 22.78 10.30
C THR A 405 3.39 21.58 11.03
N VAL A 406 4.07 20.43 10.95
CA VAL A 406 3.73 19.26 11.78
C VAL A 406 3.72 19.64 13.26
N ALA A 407 4.72 20.41 13.72
CA ALA A 407 4.79 20.89 15.10
C ALA A 407 3.59 21.78 15.47
N ASP A 408 3.14 22.67 14.57
CA ASP A 408 1.96 23.50 14.81
C ASP A 408 0.69 22.64 14.94
N LEU A 409 0.49 21.66 14.05
CA LEU A 409 -0.64 20.72 14.11
C LEU A 409 -0.64 19.85 15.37
N VAL A 410 0.52 19.32 15.77
CA VAL A 410 0.69 18.55 17.01
C VAL A 410 0.35 19.40 18.23
N LYS A 411 0.85 20.63 18.28
CA LYS A 411 0.65 21.57 19.40
C LYS A 411 -0.82 21.88 19.71
N ILE A 412 -1.70 21.89 18.69
CA ILE A 412 -3.14 22.14 18.86
C ILE A 412 -4.01 20.85 18.79
N SER A 413 -3.39 19.67 18.76
CA SER A 413 -4.06 18.38 18.55
C SER A 413 -4.97 18.37 17.29
N ALA A 414 -4.44 18.90 16.18
CA ALA A 414 -5.02 18.85 14.84
C ALA A 414 -4.28 17.80 13.98
N ARG A 415 -4.19 16.58 14.50
CA ARG A 415 -3.33 15.50 13.99
C ARG A 415 -3.98 14.56 12.97
N VAL A 416 -5.25 14.79 12.61
CA VAL A 416 -5.93 14.12 11.48
C VAL A 416 -6.43 15.18 10.51
N VAL A 417 -5.83 15.23 9.32
CA VAL A 417 -6.27 16.09 8.22
C VAL A 417 -7.16 15.27 7.29
N TYR A 418 -8.46 15.54 7.36
CA TYR A 418 -9.51 14.73 6.75
C TYR A 418 -10.00 15.36 5.43
N PHE A 419 -10.07 14.53 4.39
CA PHE A 419 -10.59 14.87 3.06
C PHE A 419 -11.83 14.03 2.74
N TRP A 420 -12.83 14.67 2.13
CA TRP A 420 -14.01 14.03 1.56
C TRP A 420 -14.11 14.41 0.08
N GLU A 421 -14.17 13.42 -0.81
CA GLU A 421 -14.24 13.65 -2.27
C GLU A 421 -13.12 14.58 -2.79
N GLY A 422 -11.93 14.46 -2.17
CA GLY A 422 -10.75 15.28 -2.46
C GLY A 422 -10.71 16.65 -1.78
N GLN A 423 -11.78 17.14 -1.14
CA GLN A 423 -11.78 18.43 -0.44
C GLN A 423 -11.56 18.27 1.07
N GLN A 424 -10.73 19.12 1.67
CA GLN A 424 -10.51 19.16 3.12
C GLN A 424 -11.80 19.51 3.87
N VAL A 425 -12.12 18.71 4.89
CA VAL A 425 -13.31 18.88 5.72
C VAL A 425 -12.98 19.75 6.94
N LEU A 426 -13.39 21.02 6.87
CA LEU A 426 -13.16 22.01 7.94
C LEU A 426 -14.24 22.04 9.03
N CYS A 427 -15.39 21.39 8.78
CA CYS A 427 -16.57 21.34 9.63
C CYS A 427 -17.36 20.04 9.35
N VAL A 428 -18.01 19.45 10.35
CA VAL A 428 -18.56 18.08 10.27
C VAL A 428 -20.09 17.97 10.22
N ASN A 429 -20.81 19.05 10.57
CA ASN A 429 -22.26 19.12 10.56
C ASN A 429 -22.72 20.52 10.12
N LEU A 430 -24.00 20.65 9.75
CA LEU A 430 -24.53 21.90 9.20
C LEU A 430 -24.39 23.11 10.15
N GLU A 431 -24.56 22.92 11.46
CA GLU A 431 -24.48 24.01 12.45
C GLU A 431 -23.04 24.55 12.58
N ASP A 432 -22.05 23.66 12.65
CA ASP A 432 -20.64 24.05 12.68
C ASP A 432 -20.18 24.62 11.34
N CYS A 433 -20.67 24.10 10.22
CA CYS A 433 -20.38 24.63 8.90
C CYS A 433 -20.95 26.03 8.69
N GLN A 434 -22.19 26.30 9.12
CA GLN A 434 -22.78 27.65 9.09
C GLN A 434 -21.98 28.68 9.93
N ARG A 435 -21.25 28.23 10.95
CA ARG A 435 -20.34 29.07 11.76
C ARG A 435 -18.93 29.21 11.17
N THR A 436 -18.57 28.41 10.18
CA THR A 436 -17.22 28.37 9.62
C THR A 436 -17.07 29.43 8.52
N PRO A 437 -16.20 30.46 8.68
CA PRO A 437 -16.05 31.53 7.69
C PRO A 437 -15.68 31.00 6.30
N GLY A 438 -16.34 31.54 5.29
CA GLY A 438 -16.17 31.11 3.89
C GLY A 438 -16.91 29.83 3.50
N TRP A 439 -17.54 29.11 4.44
CA TRP A 439 -18.43 28.00 4.09
C TRP A 439 -19.66 28.52 3.34
N ARG A 440 -20.08 27.75 2.34
CA ARG A 440 -21.33 27.94 1.60
C ARG A 440 -21.92 26.58 1.25
N PRO A 441 -23.24 26.40 1.29
CA PRO A 441 -23.85 25.21 0.72
C PRO A 441 -23.57 25.16 -0.79
N GLY A 442 -23.17 24.01 -1.30
CA GLY A 442 -23.06 23.79 -2.74
C GLY A 442 -24.43 23.67 -3.43
N PRO A 443 -24.47 23.65 -4.77
CA PRO A 443 -25.68 23.33 -5.50
C PRO A 443 -26.11 21.88 -5.24
N LYS A 444 -27.39 21.58 -5.47
CA LYS A 444 -27.91 20.21 -5.34
C LYS A 444 -27.13 19.25 -6.24
N GLY A 445 -26.67 18.14 -5.67
CA GLY A 445 -25.80 17.16 -6.33
C GLY A 445 -24.30 17.46 -6.22
N SER A 446 -23.87 18.48 -5.47
CA SER A 446 -22.44 18.66 -5.17
C SER A 446 -22.01 17.75 -4.03
N GLY A 447 -21.03 16.87 -4.25
CA GLY A 447 -20.45 16.03 -3.20
C GLY A 447 -19.49 16.73 -2.24
N LEU A 448 -19.25 18.04 -2.40
CA LEU A 448 -18.24 18.81 -1.68
C LEU A 448 -18.78 19.41 -0.37
N ALA A 449 -18.17 19.04 0.76
CA ALA A 449 -18.60 19.44 2.10
C ALA A 449 -18.51 20.97 2.36
N PHE A 450 -17.52 21.63 1.76
CA PHE A 450 -17.28 23.07 1.91
C PHE A 450 -17.83 23.91 0.74
N GLY A 451 -18.72 23.30 -0.06
CA GLY A 451 -19.30 23.89 -1.26
C GLY A 451 -18.33 23.93 -2.45
N GLU A 452 -18.81 24.52 -3.55
CA GLU A 452 -18.03 24.66 -4.79
C GLU A 452 -16.71 25.42 -4.58
N PRO A 453 -15.69 25.14 -5.40
CA PRO A 453 -14.45 25.90 -5.37
C PRO A 453 -14.66 27.34 -5.83
N MET A 454 -14.10 28.28 -5.08
CA MET A 454 -14.17 29.71 -5.37
C MET A 454 -12.79 30.25 -5.78
N ALA A 455 -12.74 31.37 -6.51
CA ALA A 455 -11.46 32.04 -6.80
C ALA A 455 -10.72 32.38 -5.48
N PRO A 456 -9.38 32.31 -5.44
CA PRO A 456 -8.62 32.65 -4.23
C PRO A 456 -9.03 34.01 -3.66
N GLY A 457 -9.29 34.07 -2.34
CA GLY A 457 -9.77 35.27 -1.66
C GLY A 457 -11.27 35.56 -1.81
N ALA A 458 -11.97 34.96 -2.78
CA ALA A 458 -13.40 35.22 -2.97
C ALA A 458 -14.27 34.69 -1.81
N ARG A 459 -13.82 33.65 -1.07
CA ARG A 459 -14.47 33.26 0.20
C ARG A 459 -14.26 34.31 1.29
N GLN A 460 -13.08 34.93 1.34
CA GLN A 460 -12.78 35.98 2.30
C GLN A 460 -13.63 37.24 2.05
N GLU A 461 -13.74 37.69 0.79
CA GLU A 461 -14.66 38.76 0.42
C GLU A 461 -16.12 38.42 0.77
N ALA A 462 -16.52 37.17 0.50
CA ALA A 462 -17.86 36.68 0.82
C ALA A 462 -18.16 36.71 2.33
N ALA A 463 -17.20 36.33 3.16
CA ALA A 463 -17.30 36.34 4.62
C ALA A 463 -17.29 37.78 5.18
N GLN A 464 -16.49 38.68 4.61
CA GLN A 464 -16.50 40.10 4.99
C GLN A 464 -17.86 40.76 4.71
N LYS A 465 -18.49 40.44 3.57
CA LYS A 465 -19.80 40.98 3.18
C LYS A 465 -20.98 40.48 4.05
N SER A 466 -20.84 39.36 4.76
CA SER A 466 -21.94 38.80 5.57
C SER A 466 -22.07 39.38 6.98
N SER A 467 -21.16 40.27 7.40
CA SER A 467 -21.11 40.97 8.70
C SER A 467 -21.06 40.09 9.96
N PHE A 468 -21.17 38.77 9.84
CA PHE A 468 -21.43 37.87 10.98
C PHE A 468 -20.16 37.30 11.62
N THR A 469 -19.01 37.35 10.95
CA THR A 469 -17.75 36.79 11.44
C THR A 469 -16.55 37.62 11.02
N ALA A 470 -15.89 38.29 11.97
CA ALA A 470 -14.59 38.94 11.76
C ALA A 470 -13.40 37.95 11.75
N GLY A 471 -13.67 36.67 11.47
CA GLY A 471 -12.66 35.60 11.46
C GLY A 471 -11.91 35.54 10.13
N HIS A 472 -10.65 35.13 10.19
CA HIS A 472 -9.87 34.85 8.99
C HIS A 472 -10.45 33.63 8.27
N THR A 473 -10.84 33.80 7.00
CA THR A 473 -11.35 32.70 6.17
C THR A 473 -10.20 31.82 5.71
N MET A 474 -10.36 30.51 5.80
CA MET A 474 -9.40 29.52 5.32
C MET A 474 -9.93 28.89 4.03
N GLU A 475 -9.11 28.83 2.98
CA GLU A 475 -9.45 28.00 1.82
C GLU A 475 -9.19 26.51 2.15
N PRO A 476 -10.16 25.60 1.90
CA PRO A 476 -9.96 24.18 2.15
C PRO A 476 -8.93 23.61 1.16
N ALA A 477 -7.99 22.80 1.66
CA ALA A 477 -7.07 22.08 0.79
C ALA A 477 -7.82 21.13 -0.17
N CYS A 478 -7.23 20.87 -1.33
CA CYS A 478 -7.80 20.09 -2.42
C CYS A 478 -6.76 19.07 -2.92
N LEU A 479 -7.15 17.82 -2.94
CA LEU A 479 -6.32 16.68 -3.33
C LEU A 479 -6.40 16.46 -4.84
N VAL A 480 -5.25 16.48 -5.50
CA VAL A 480 -5.06 16.09 -6.90
C VAL A 480 -4.61 14.63 -6.92
N SER A 481 -5.44 13.70 -7.40
CA SER A 481 -5.06 12.29 -7.55
C SER A 481 -4.40 12.02 -8.90
N PHE A 482 -3.45 11.06 -8.91
CA PHE A 482 -2.89 10.48 -10.12
C PHE A 482 -3.89 9.58 -10.89
N GLU A 483 -4.92 9.02 -10.24
CA GLU A 483 -5.94 8.22 -10.92
C GLU A 483 -6.84 9.09 -11.82
N ASP A 484 -7.33 10.21 -11.28
CA ASP A 484 -7.99 11.29 -12.03
C ASP A 484 -7.09 11.77 -13.19
N ALA A 485 -5.76 11.67 -13.00
CA ALA A 485 -4.77 12.15 -13.94
C ALA A 485 -4.53 11.22 -15.14
N SER A 486 -4.26 9.93 -14.88
CA SER A 486 -3.93 8.97 -15.94
C SER A 486 -5.14 8.53 -16.76
N GLY A 487 -6.35 8.98 -16.38
CA GLY A 487 -7.61 8.51 -16.96
C GLY A 487 -7.98 7.11 -16.47
N GLY A 488 -7.68 6.82 -15.19
CA GLY A 488 -7.68 5.49 -14.60
C GLY A 488 -6.28 4.84 -14.60
N LEU A 489 -6.06 3.91 -13.68
CA LEU A 489 -4.75 3.28 -13.48
C LEU A 489 -4.29 2.46 -14.70
N PRO A 490 -3.01 2.56 -15.13
CA PRO A 490 -2.47 1.74 -16.22
C PRO A 490 -2.47 0.23 -15.94
N ASP A 491 -2.53 -0.55 -17.02
CA ASP A 491 -2.51 -2.01 -16.99
C ASP A 491 -1.10 -2.62 -17.15
N ARG A 492 -0.05 -1.79 -17.20
CA ARG A 492 1.35 -2.23 -17.32
C ARG A 492 2.23 -1.46 -16.36
N ALA A 493 3.07 -2.18 -15.61
CA ALA A 493 3.93 -1.59 -14.61
C ALA A 493 4.96 -0.59 -15.20
N SER A 494 5.54 -0.86 -16.38
CA SER A 494 6.43 0.11 -17.05
C SER A 494 5.73 1.44 -17.37
N GLN A 495 4.45 1.37 -17.75
CA GLN A 495 3.63 2.55 -18.02
C GLN A 495 3.28 3.32 -16.76
N VAL A 496 2.94 2.64 -15.64
CA VAL A 496 2.75 3.29 -14.34
C VAL A 496 4.01 4.09 -13.96
N ILE A 497 5.19 3.48 -14.02
CA ILE A 497 6.45 4.14 -13.67
C ILE A 497 6.77 5.32 -14.61
N GLY A 498 6.61 5.15 -15.93
CA GLY A 498 6.88 6.21 -16.90
C GLY A 498 5.92 7.40 -16.76
N GLN A 499 4.62 7.13 -16.63
CA GLN A 499 3.61 8.17 -16.37
C GLN A 499 3.82 8.84 -15.02
N LEU A 500 4.28 8.11 -14.01
CA LEU A 500 4.57 8.66 -12.70
C LEU A 500 5.77 9.64 -12.74
N GLN A 501 6.85 9.28 -13.43
CA GLN A 501 7.98 10.19 -13.65
C GLN A 501 7.54 11.45 -14.41
N GLN A 502 6.71 11.30 -15.44
CA GLN A 502 6.12 12.42 -16.18
C GLN A 502 5.25 13.30 -15.27
N TYR A 503 4.22 12.75 -14.63
CA TYR A 503 3.31 13.44 -13.71
C TYR A 503 4.06 14.19 -12.61
N THR A 504 5.02 13.54 -11.96
CA THR A 504 5.78 14.19 -10.89
C THR A 504 6.69 15.30 -11.38
N SER A 505 7.22 15.22 -12.62
CA SER A 505 7.89 16.37 -13.23
C SER A 505 6.94 17.54 -13.52
N THR A 506 5.69 17.28 -13.95
CA THR A 506 4.76 18.29 -14.46
C THR A 506 3.59 18.65 -13.52
N LEU A 507 3.62 18.26 -12.24
CA LEU A 507 2.52 18.41 -11.26
C LEU A 507 1.71 19.72 -11.36
N THR A 508 2.38 20.86 -11.50
CA THR A 508 1.72 22.18 -11.62
C THR A 508 0.90 22.31 -12.91
N GLU A 509 1.55 22.07 -14.06
CA GLU A 509 0.91 22.05 -15.39
C GLU A 509 -0.22 20.99 -15.43
N TYR A 510 -0.03 19.91 -14.68
CA TYR A 510 -0.98 18.84 -14.55
C TYR A 510 -2.27 19.30 -13.85
N ALA A 511 -2.18 19.88 -12.65
CA ALA A 511 -3.35 20.38 -11.94
C ALA A 511 -4.03 21.56 -12.66
N GLU A 512 -3.32 22.31 -13.50
CA GLU A 512 -3.95 23.34 -14.35
C GLU A 512 -4.77 22.76 -15.50
N SER A 513 -4.31 21.66 -16.12
CA SER A 513 -4.99 20.98 -17.23
C SER A 513 -6.11 20.04 -16.77
N HIS A 514 -5.93 19.37 -15.64
CA HIS A 514 -6.85 18.37 -15.08
C HIS A 514 -7.23 18.80 -13.66
N ARG A 515 -8.00 19.88 -13.59
CA ARG A 515 -8.42 20.51 -12.34
C ARG A 515 -9.34 19.58 -11.55
N PRO A 516 -8.98 19.16 -10.32
CA PRO A 516 -9.87 18.36 -9.49
C PRO A 516 -11.14 19.14 -9.14
N LYS A 517 -12.23 18.43 -8.79
CA LYS A 517 -13.55 19.03 -8.52
C LYS A 517 -13.53 20.12 -7.44
N CYS A 518 -12.57 20.04 -6.51
CA CYS A 518 -12.38 21.00 -5.42
C CYS A 518 -11.44 22.19 -5.76
N MET A 519 -10.97 22.33 -7.01
CA MET A 519 -10.11 23.42 -7.47
C MET A 519 -10.88 24.43 -8.33
N SER A 520 -10.62 25.72 -8.10
CA SER A 520 -11.30 26.80 -8.82
C SER A 520 -10.73 27.01 -10.21
N LYS A 521 -11.62 27.30 -11.17
CA LYS A 521 -11.21 27.65 -12.54
C LYS A 521 -10.37 28.93 -12.63
N ALA A 522 -10.42 29.78 -11.61
CA ALA A 522 -9.65 31.02 -11.52
C ALA A 522 -8.29 30.85 -10.80
N LEU A 523 -7.97 29.66 -10.27
CA LEU A 523 -6.64 29.38 -9.73
C LEU A 523 -5.70 29.05 -10.91
N HIS A 524 -4.64 29.86 -11.02
CA HIS A 524 -3.59 29.80 -12.03
C HIS A 524 -2.24 30.07 -11.36
N ASN A 525 -1.14 29.57 -11.92
CA ASN A 525 0.23 29.76 -11.46
C ASN A 525 0.44 29.38 -9.98
N HIS A 526 -0.16 28.27 -9.54
CA HIS A 526 0.10 27.74 -8.20
C HIS A 526 1.52 27.16 -8.13
N THR A 527 2.21 27.35 -7.01
CA THR A 527 3.54 26.73 -6.84
C THR A 527 3.43 25.40 -6.10
N LEU A 528 4.38 24.50 -6.34
CA LEU A 528 4.43 23.21 -5.65
C LEU A 528 4.65 23.42 -4.14
N HIS A 529 4.05 22.54 -3.32
CA HIS A 529 4.07 22.62 -1.85
C HIS A 529 3.41 23.87 -1.25
N GLN A 530 2.54 24.57 -2.00
CA GLN A 530 1.71 25.66 -1.47
C GLN A 530 0.20 25.31 -1.50
N PRO A 531 -0.58 25.81 -0.52
CA PRO A 531 -2.02 25.71 -0.54
C PRO A 531 -2.66 26.32 -1.80
N PRO A 532 -3.84 25.84 -2.22
CA PRO A 532 -4.62 24.79 -1.55
C PRO A 532 -4.28 23.36 -2.01
N LEU A 533 -3.29 23.13 -2.89
CA LEU A 533 -3.16 21.84 -3.58
C LEU A 533 -2.21 20.85 -2.89
N LEU A 534 -2.72 19.64 -2.65
CA LEU A 534 -1.93 18.47 -2.24
C LEU A 534 -1.92 17.46 -3.39
N PHE A 535 -0.79 16.80 -3.61
CA PHE A 535 -0.63 15.88 -4.74
C PHE A 535 -0.53 14.43 -4.25
N SER A 536 -1.44 13.58 -4.70
CA SER A 536 -1.38 12.14 -4.50
C SER A 536 -0.82 11.44 -5.74
N VAL A 537 0.14 10.57 -5.51
CA VAL A 537 0.65 9.58 -6.45
C VAL A 537 0.10 8.23 -6.06
N GLU A 538 -0.46 7.50 -7.02
CA GLU A 538 -1.06 6.20 -6.79
C GLU A 538 -0.24 5.13 -7.52
N VAL A 539 0.34 4.20 -6.74
CA VAL A 539 1.21 3.11 -7.20
C VAL A 539 0.42 1.81 -7.10
N ALA A 540 -0.54 1.68 -8.00
CA ALA A 540 -1.43 0.52 -8.16
C ALA A 540 -1.61 0.21 -9.66
N ILE A 541 -2.09 -1.00 -9.96
CA ILE A 541 -2.41 -1.45 -11.33
C ILE A 541 -3.85 -1.91 -11.35
N SER A 542 -4.68 -1.33 -12.22
CA SER A 542 -6.03 -1.83 -12.47
C SER A 542 -6.06 -2.60 -13.80
N PRO A 543 -6.12 -3.95 -13.79
CA PRO A 543 -6.18 -4.71 -15.03
C PRO A 543 -7.50 -4.43 -15.76
N LYS A 544 -7.45 -4.18 -17.07
CA LYS A 544 -8.64 -3.94 -17.90
C LYS A 544 -9.54 -5.18 -17.90
N GLU A 545 -10.84 -5.02 -18.13
CA GLU A 545 -11.80 -6.14 -18.14
C GLU A 545 -11.39 -7.29 -19.08
N GLN A 546 -10.80 -6.98 -20.25
CA GLN A 546 -10.27 -8.00 -21.16
C GLN A 546 -9.12 -8.81 -20.53
N GLN A 547 -8.26 -8.17 -19.73
CA GLN A 547 -7.19 -8.82 -18.97
C GLN A 547 -7.74 -9.58 -17.77
N LYS A 548 -8.75 -9.07 -17.05
CA LYS A 548 -9.43 -9.83 -15.99
C LYS A 548 -10.03 -11.14 -16.55
N VAL A 549 -10.63 -11.09 -17.74
CA VAL A 549 -11.13 -12.28 -18.44
C VAL A 549 -10.00 -13.20 -18.91
N ALA A 550 -8.90 -12.65 -19.46
CA ALA A 550 -7.73 -13.43 -19.88
C ALA A 550 -7.04 -14.10 -18.68
N GLN A 551 -6.86 -13.39 -17.57
CA GLN A 551 -6.39 -13.88 -16.27
C GLN A 551 -7.28 -15.00 -15.75
N ALA A 552 -8.60 -14.78 -15.70
CA ALA A 552 -9.55 -15.81 -15.25
C ALA A 552 -9.53 -17.06 -16.16
N LYS A 553 -9.34 -16.89 -17.48
CA LYS A 553 -9.19 -18.00 -18.43
C LYS A 553 -7.85 -18.72 -18.25
N LEU A 554 -6.75 -17.98 -18.04
CA LEU A 554 -5.46 -18.54 -17.68
C LEU A 554 -5.64 -19.37 -16.42
N LEU A 555 -6.03 -18.75 -15.29
CA LEU A 555 -6.28 -19.34 -13.96
C LEU A 555 -7.17 -20.60 -13.95
N ARG A 556 -8.13 -20.73 -14.88
CA ARG A 556 -8.94 -21.96 -15.01
C ARG A 556 -8.19 -23.16 -15.58
N ASN A 557 -7.08 -22.93 -16.29
CA ASN A 557 -6.27 -23.96 -16.94
C ASN A 557 -5.00 -24.33 -16.15
N VAL A 558 -4.92 -23.97 -14.86
CA VAL A 558 -3.67 -23.82 -14.08
C VAL A 558 -3.21 -25.06 -13.31
N SER A 559 -3.44 -26.27 -13.84
CA SER A 559 -2.66 -27.43 -13.36
C SER A 559 -1.15 -27.23 -13.59
N THR A 560 -0.75 -26.40 -14.55
CA THR A 560 0.64 -26.11 -14.93
C THR A 560 1.25 -24.85 -14.31
N VAL A 561 0.44 -23.86 -13.90
CA VAL A 561 0.95 -22.65 -13.22
C VAL A 561 0.97 -22.84 -11.68
N PHE A 562 0.07 -23.65 -11.09
CA PHE A 562 0.19 -24.08 -9.68
C PHE A 562 1.27 -25.16 -9.48
N SER A 563 1.66 -25.90 -10.52
CA SER A 563 2.74 -26.92 -10.40
C SER A 563 4.15 -26.34 -10.36
N ARG A 564 4.29 -25.02 -10.54
CA ARG A 564 5.56 -24.28 -10.56
C ARG A 564 5.49 -22.97 -9.77
N GLY A 565 4.59 -22.86 -8.80
CA GLY A 565 4.26 -21.53 -8.28
C GLY A 565 3.52 -21.45 -6.96
N GLU A 566 3.67 -20.27 -6.35
CA GLU A 566 2.53 -19.58 -5.76
C GLU A 566 1.47 -19.29 -6.85
N GLY A 567 0.23 -19.01 -6.45
CA GLY A 567 -0.85 -18.65 -7.37
C GLY A 567 -0.81 -17.16 -7.74
N PHE A 568 -1.20 -16.81 -8.98
CA PHE A 568 -1.23 -15.41 -9.40
C PHE A 568 -2.32 -14.68 -8.63
N THR A 569 -1.93 -13.63 -7.90
CA THR A 569 -2.78 -12.81 -7.04
C THR A 569 -2.58 -11.32 -7.33
N HIS A 570 -3.55 -10.49 -6.94
CA HIS A 570 -3.38 -9.04 -6.95
C HIS A 570 -2.17 -8.60 -6.11
N LYS A 571 -1.95 -9.24 -4.95
CA LYS A 571 -0.72 -9.09 -4.16
C LYS A 571 0.54 -9.29 -5.01
N SER A 572 0.65 -10.38 -5.78
CA SER A 572 1.86 -10.60 -6.59
C SER A 572 2.08 -9.59 -7.73
N GLU A 573 1.02 -8.95 -8.25
CA GLU A 573 1.14 -7.83 -9.20
C GLU A 573 1.61 -6.56 -8.48
N ALA A 574 1.07 -6.26 -7.31
CA ALA A 574 1.52 -5.17 -6.46
C ALA A 574 2.97 -5.35 -5.99
N GLU A 575 3.40 -6.55 -5.61
CA GLU A 575 4.79 -6.87 -5.24
C GLU A 575 5.75 -6.69 -6.42
N ARG A 576 5.32 -6.99 -7.67
CA ARG A 576 6.05 -6.65 -8.89
C ARG A 576 6.14 -5.14 -9.08
N LEU A 577 5.02 -4.42 -8.95
CA LEU A 577 5.00 -2.97 -9.12
C LEU A 577 5.90 -2.30 -8.08
N ASN A 578 5.84 -2.75 -6.82
CA ASN A 578 6.71 -2.33 -5.72
C ASN A 578 8.20 -2.57 -6.04
N TYR A 579 8.56 -3.70 -6.66
CA TYR A 579 9.92 -3.94 -7.15
C TYR A 579 10.36 -2.93 -8.21
N LEU A 580 9.52 -2.64 -9.20
CA LEU A 580 9.84 -1.68 -10.26
C LEU A 580 9.89 -0.24 -9.71
N PHE A 581 8.98 0.08 -8.80
CA PHE A 581 8.89 1.35 -8.11
C PHE A 581 10.16 1.64 -7.28
N LEU A 582 10.65 0.65 -6.51
CA LEU A 582 11.94 0.75 -5.82
C LEU A 582 13.09 1.02 -6.81
N ASN A 583 13.17 0.26 -7.90
CA ASN A 583 14.33 0.27 -8.80
C ASN A 583 14.36 1.39 -9.84
N ARG A 584 13.19 1.93 -10.22
CA ARG A 584 13.08 2.95 -11.28
C ARG A 584 12.72 4.34 -10.74
N TYR A 585 11.98 4.44 -9.62
CA TYR A 585 11.49 5.71 -9.08
C TYR A 585 12.12 6.07 -7.72
N LEU A 586 12.09 5.18 -6.72
CA LEU A 586 12.75 5.39 -5.41
C LEU A 586 14.25 5.01 -5.41
N ARG A 587 14.91 5.13 -6.56
CA ARG A 587 16.35 4.87 -6.68
C ARG A 587 17.16 6.08 -6.20
N GLU A 588 18.41 5.81 -5.85
CA GLU A 588 19.39 6.83 -5.46
C GLU A 588 19.52 7.96 -6.50
N GLY A 589 19.60 9.20 -6.02
CA GLY A 589 19.68 10.40 -6.86
C GLY A 589 18.35 10.88 -7.44
N LEU A 590 17.23 10.17 -7.22
CA LEU A 590 15.88 10.62 -7.59
C LEU A 590 15.07 11.18 -6.41
N GLN A 591 15.66 11.37 -5.23
CA GLN A 591 14.98 11.94 -4.06
C GLN A 591 14.19 13.21 -4.39
N VAL A 592 14.79 14.17 -5.11
CA VAL A 592 14.12 15.42 -5.52
C VAL A 592 12.89 15.18 -6.40
N MET A 593 12.80 14.07 -7.14
CA MET A 593 11.62 13.71 -7.92
C MET A 593 10.55 13.10 -7.00
N PHE A 594 10.92 12.09 -6.21
CA PHE A 594 9.94 11.36 -5.39
C PHE A 594 9.47 12.12 -4.14
N THR A 595 10.13 13.21 -3.75
CA THR A 595 9.66 14.09 -2.67
C THR A 595 8.80 15.27 -3.15
N ARG A 596 8.41 15.32 -4.42
CA ARG A 596 7.49 16.34 -4.98
C ARG A 596 6.00 16.10 -4.66
N PRO A 597 5.44 14.89 -4.78
CA PRO A 597 4.06 14.64 -4.38
C PRO A 597 3.92 14.69 -2.85
N THR A 598 2.74 15.08 -2.37
CA THR A 598 2.45 15.13 -0.93
C THR A 598 2.22 13.74 -0.33
N MET A 599 1.77 12.79 -1.13
CA MET A 599 1.61 11.39 -0.70
C MET A 599 1.84 10.42 -1.85
N ILE A 600 2.31 9.23 -1.50
CA ILE A 600 2.52 8.11 -2.41
C ILE A 600 1.76 6.93 -1.81
N VAL A 601 0.58 6.62 -2.37
CA VAL A 601 -0.25 5.48 -1.93
C VAL A 601 0.10 4.23 -2.72
N MET A 602 0.18 3.08 -2.05
CA MET A 602 0.63 1.81 -2.62
C MET A 602 -0.31 0.67 -2.24
N ASP A 603 -0.42 -0.33 -3.12
CA ASP A 603 -0.95 -1.66 -2.78
C ASP A 603 0.14 -2.52 -2.11
N PHE A 604 -0.24 -3.25 -1.05
CA PHE A 604 0.64 -4.16 -0.29
C PHE A 604 2.06 -3.60 -0.03
N PRO A 605 2.22 -2.38 0.54
CA PRO A 605 3.47 -1.63 0.56
C PRO A 605 4.62 -2.44 1.18
N ALA A 606 5.67 -2.66 0.39
CA ALA A 606 6.90 -3.28 0.89
C ALA A 606 7.59 -2.32 1.89
N PRO A 607 8.07 -2.79 3.07
CA PRO A 607 8.60 -1.93 4.12
C PRO A 607 9.74 -1.00 3.67
N ILE A 608 10.58 -1.47 2.75
CA ILE A 608 11.68 -0.69 2.16
C ILE A 608 11.19 0.60 1.48
N LEU A 609 10.01 0.59 0.85
CA LEU A 609 9.45 1.75 0.18
C LEU A 609 9.07 2.81 1.22
N VAL A 610 8.41 2.37 2.29
CA VAL A 610 8.05 3.21 3.44
C VAL A 610 9.31 3.79 4.08
N HIS A 611 10.36 2.99 4.29
CA HIS A 611 11.64 3.44 4.84
C HIS A 611 12.29 4.52 3.98
N ARG A 612 12.41 4.32 2.67
CA ARG A 612 13.04 5.33 1.79
C ARG A 612 12.30 6.67 1.80
N LEU A 613 10.96 6.66 1.87
CA LEU A 613 10.16 7.88 1.99
C LEU A 613 10.34 8.56 3.35
N VAL A 614 10.30 7.79 4.45
CA VAL A 614 10.55 8.29 5.81
C VAL A 614 11.95 8.90 5.95
N GLU A 615 12.98 8.21 5.46
CA GLU A 615 14.38 8.65 5.54
C GLU A 615 14.60 9.96 4.75
N ALA A 616 13.98 10.08 3.58
CA ALA A 616 13.99 11.30 2.78
C ALA A 616 13.29 12.49 3.46
N MET A 617 12.20 12.24 4.20
CA MET A 617 11.52 13.26 5.00
C MET A 617 12.35 13.68 6.22
N GLN A 618 13.04 12.73 6.85
CA GLN A 618 13.98 12.99 7.94
C GLN A 618 15.30 13.66 7.50
N LYS A 619 15.51 13.89 6.19
CA LYS A 619 16.75 14.40 5.59
C LYS A 619 17.99 13.55 5.94
N ARG A 620 17.82 12.23 6.06
CA ARG A 620 18.96 11.32 6.20
C ARG A 620 19.75 11.28 4.90
N VAL A 621 21.02 10.88 4.99
CA VAL A 621 21.85 10.61 3.81
C VAL A 621 21.21 9.51 2.97
N GLU A 622 21.09 9.75 1.66
CA GLU A 622 20.57 8.74 0.73
C GLU A 622 21.66 7.71 0.44
N CYS A 623 21.63 6.59 1.16
CA CYS A 623 22.65 5.55 1.08
C CYS A 623 22.42 4.48 0.00
N GLY A 624 21.33 4.58 -0.77
CA GLY A 624 20.84 3.47 -1.61
C GLY A 624 20.00 2.44 -0.83
N TYR A 625 19.79 1.27 -1.42
CA TYR A 625 19.21 0.09 -0.75
C TYR A 625 20.03 -1.15 -1.13
N ALA A 626 20.14 -2.14 -0.24
CA ALA A 626 20.60 -3.47 -0.63
C ALA A 626 19.41 -4.30 -1.10
N LEU A 627 19.58 -5.01 -2.21
CA LEU A 627 18.60 -5.94 -2.75
C LEU A 627 19.20 -7.36 -2.78
N TYR A 628 18.49 -8.34 -2.22
CA TYR A 628 18.83 -9.75 -2.31
C TYR A 628 17.67 -10.50 -2.96
N CYS A 629 17.87 -11.01 -4.18
CA CYS A 629 16.90 -11.87 -4.85
C CYS A 629 17.31 -13.34 -4.71
N LYS A 630 16.37 -14.20 -4.30
CA LYS A 630 16.56 -15.66 -4.32
C LYS A 630 16.69 -16.14 -5.77
N ALA A 631 17.18 -17.38 -5.92
CA ALA A 631 17.03 -18.11 -7.19
C ALA A 631 15.56 -18.29 -7.62
N SER A 632 14.61 -18.11 -6.70
CA SER A 632 13.15 -18.14 -6.91
C SER A 632 12.56 -16.81 -7.36
N GLY A 633 13.34 -15.89 -7.93
CA GLY A 633 12.88 -14.59 -8.44
C GLY A 633 12.60 -13.57 -7.32
N SER A 634 11.82 -13.93 -6.30
CA SER A 634 11.47 -13.11 -5.13
C SER A 634 12.68 -12.37 -4.55
N CYS A 635 12.47 -11.10 -4.21
CA CYS A 635 13.50 -10.19 -3.71
C CYS A 635 13.14 -9.59 -2.35
N TRP A 636 14.17 -9.45 -1.53
CA TRP A 636 14.17 -8.76 -0.25
C TRP A 636 15.02 -7.51 -0.37
N ALA A 637 14.62 -6.41 0.27
CA ALA A 637 15.44 -5.21 0.33
C ALA A 637 15.45 -4.60 1.73
N ALA A 638 16.56 -3.93 2.04
CA ALA A 638 16.73 -3.16 3.26
C ALA A 638 17.45 -1.84 2.94
N THR A 639 17.17 -0.81 3.74
CA THR A 639 17.88 0.47 3.67
C THR A 639 19.38 0.26 3.92
N LEU A 640 20.19 1.12 3.31
CA LEU A 640 21.61 1.21 3.62
C LEU A 640 21.92 2.27 4.68
N ALA A 641 20.93 3.03 5.16
CA ALA A 641 21.08 3.86 6.35
C ALA A 641 21.14 2.99 7.62
N THR A 642 21.90 3.43 8.61
CA THR A 642 21.85 2.87 9.96
C THR A 642 20.47 3.02 10.62
N PRO A 643 20.07 2.08 11.51
CA PRO A 643 18.88 2.24 12.34
C PRO A 643 18.89 3.52 13.16
N VAL A 644 17.70 3.95 13.61
CA VAL A 644 17.54 5.15 14.45
C VAL A 644 18.35 5.01 15.74
N GLY A 645 19.07 6.06 16.14
CA GLY A 645 19.87 6.08 17.38
C GLY A 645 21.37 5.73 17.21
N PHE A 646 21.81 5.35 16.01
CA PHE A 646 23.23 5.22 15.67
C PHE A 646 23.72 6.45 14.88
N ALA A 647 25.05 6.59 14.74
CA ALA A 647 25.65 7.57 13.82
C ALA A 647 25.07 7.36 12.42
N VAL A 648 24.66 8.44 11.76
CA VAL A 648 23.88 8.42 10.51
C VAL A 648 24.79 8.14 9.31
N ASP A 649 25.32 6.93 9.29
CA ASP A 649 26.31 6.45 8.32
C ASP A 649 25.68 5.48 7.32
N CYS A 650 26.27 5.40 6.12
CA CYS A 650 25.89 4.39 5.14
C CYS A 650 26.58 3.05 5.42
N LEU A 651 25.78 1.99 5.54
CA LEU A 651 26.23 0.62 5.63
C LEU A 651 26.75 0.11 4.29
N GLU A 652 27.82 -0.69 4.31
CA GLU A 652 28.26 -1.40 3.11
C GLU A 652 27.15 -2.29 2.53
N GLU A 653 26.83 -2.12 1.25
CA GLU A 653 25.81 -2.94 0.57
C GLU A 653 26.04 -4.45 0.75
N LYS A 654 27.29 -4.90 0.64
CA LYS A 654 27.69 -6.31 0.86
C LYS A 654 27.42 -6.80 2.29
N ARG A 655 27.36 -5.92 3.29
CA ARG A 655 27.01 -6.28 4.67
C ARG A 655 25.50 -6.44 4.79
N THR A 656 24.72 -5.51 4.24
CA THR A 656 23.26 -5.55 4.27
C THR A 656 22.69 -6.69 3.40
N GLN A 657 23.25 -6.97 2.21
CA GLN A 657 22.90 -8.16 1.43
C GLN A 657 23.18 -9.47 2.19
N ARG A 658 24.31 -9.56 2.93
CA ARG A 658 24.61 -10.73 3.78
C ARG A 658 23.61 -10.87 4.94
N TYR A 659 23.17 -9.76 5.52
CA TYR A 659 22.12 -9.73 6.54
C TYR A 659 20.78 -10.22 5.98
N LEU A 660 20.34 -9.70 4.82
CA LEU A 660 19.14 -10.15 4.12
C LEU A 660 19.20 -11.66 3.80
N MET A 661 20.30 -12.14 3.22
CA MET A 661 20.50 -13.57 2.95
C MET A 661 20.44 -14.41 4.24
N TRP A 662 21.02 -13.94 5.34
CA TRP A 662 20.98 -14.63 6.63
C TRP A 662 19.56 -14.69 7.22
N LYS A 663 18.81 -13.58 7.18
CA LYS A 663 17.39 -13.53 7.57
C LYS A 663 16.56 -14.53 6.77
N VAL A 664 16.70 -14.47 5.44
CA VAL A 664 16.00 -15.35 4.48
C VAL A 664 16.26 -16.84 4.71
N VAL A 665 17.44 -17.22 5.21
CA VAL A 665 17.76 -18.63 5.53
C VAL A 665 17.20 -19.07 6.91
N GLY A 666 16.44 -18.20 7.58
CA GLY A 666 15.77 -18.42 8.86
C GLY A 666 16.56 -17.89 10.08
N GLY A 667 17.55 -17.04 9.83
CA GLY A 667 18.30 -16.31 10.85
C GLY A 667 18.91 -17.17 11.96
N TRP A 668 18.96 -16.61 13.18
CA TRP A 668 19.55 -17.27 14.35
C TRP A 668 18.79 -18.53 14.78
N ARG A 669 17.45 -18.55 14.65
CA ARG A 669 16.63 -19.72 14.99
C ARG A 669 16.95 -20.92 14.09
N ALA A 670 17.08 -20.72 12.78
CA ALA A 670 17.50 -21.78 11.86
C ALA A 670 18.97 -22.17 12.04
N PHE A 671 19.86 -21.22 12.31
CA PHE A 671 21.26 -21.51 12.63
C PHE A 671 21.39 -22.37 13.89
N LEU A 672 20.79 -21.96 15.01
CA LEU A 672 20.75 -22.74 16.26
C LEU A 672 20.10 -24.11 16.04
N GLY A 673 18.96 -24.18 15.34
CA GLY A 673 18.29 -25.45 15.06
C GLY A 673 19.18 -26.42 14.29
N ARG A 674 19.90 -25.95 13.27
CA ARG A 674 20.89 -26.74 12.51
C ARG A 674 22.09 -27.10 13.39
N SER A 675 22.62 -26.18 14.18
CA SER A 675 23.76 -26.43 15.07
C SER A 675 23.42 -27.45 16.17
N LEU A 676 22.26 -27.33 16.82
CA LEU A 676 21.77 -28.29 17.81
C LEU A 676 21.53 -29.66 17.18
N LEU A 677 20.92 -29.72 15.99
CA LEU A 677 20.76 -30.97 15.25
C LEU A 677 22.12 -31.59 14.90
N SER A 678 23.10 -30.80 14.45
CA SER A 678 24.46 -31.28 14.19
C SER A 678 25.15 -31.78 15.47
N ILE A 679 25.01 -31.07 16.59
CA ILE A 679 25.56 -31.50 17.90
C ILE A 679 24.89 -32.81 18.36
N LEU A 680 23.58 -32.96 18.18
CA LEU A 680 22.86 -34.20 18.50
C LEU A 680 23.28 -35.36 17.59
N LEU A 681 23.48 -35.13 16.29
CA LEU A 681 23.96 -36.14 15.35
C LEU A 681 25.42 -36.55 15.63
N ILE A 682 26.28 -35.59 15.98
CA ILE A 682 27.66 -35.84 16.40
C ILE A 682 27.67 -36.62 17.73
N GLY A 683 26.84 -36.23 18.70
CA GLY A 683 26.68 -36.94 19.97
C GLY A 683 26.16 -38.36 19.79
N LEU A 684 25.18 -38.57 18.92
CA LEU A 684 24.67 -39.90 18.53
C LEU A 684 25.75 -40.74 17.85
N PHE A 685 26.54 -40.15 16.95
CA PHE A 685 27.66 -40.82 16.29
C PHE A 685 28.74 -41.26 17.30
N PHE A 686 29.11 -40.39 18.25
CA PHE A 686 30.02 -40.76 19.34
C PHE A 686 29.43 -41.83 20.27
N TRP A 687 28.13 -41.76 20.59
CA TRP A 687 27.46 -42.77 21.40
C TRP A 687 27.43 -44.14 20.71
N LEU A 688 27.04 -44.19 19.44
CA LEU A 688 27.08 -45.42 18.62
C LEU A 688 28.52 -45.95 18.48
N SER A 689 29.50 -45.09 18.25
CA SER A 689 30.91 -45.49 18.17
C SER A 689 31.43 -46.07 19.48
N ASN A 690 31.03 -45.49 20.62
CA ASN A 690 31.33 -46.05 21.95
C ASN A 690 30.61 -47.38 22.20
N LEU A 691 29.36 -47.52 21.74
CA LEU A 691 28.60 -48.76 21.87
C LEU A 691 29.26 -49.88 21.04
N CYS A 692 29.56 -49.61 19.77
CA CYS A 692 30.29 -50.51 18.87
C CYS A 692 31.67 -50.85 19.41
N GLY A 693 32.43 -49.85 19.91
CA GLY A 693 33.75 -50.06 20.53
C GLY A 693 33.67 -50.95 21.78
N ARG A 694 32.66 -50.77 22.63
CA ARG A 694 32.40 -51.65 23.79
C ARG A 694 32.01 -53.06 23.35
N CYS A 695 31.13 -53.21 22.36
CA CYS A 695 30.77 -54.53 21.81
C CYS A 695 32.00 -55.23 21.19
N TYR A 696 32.86 -54.50 20.47
CA TYR A 696 34.08 -55.05 19.87
C TYR A 696 35.09 -55.46 20.96
N LEU A 697 35.27 -54.63 21.99
CA LEU A 697 36.11 -54.97 23.15
C LEU A 697 35.56 -56.18 23.92
N PHE A 698 34.24 -56.29 24.06
CA PHE A 698 33.60 -57.43 24.72
C PHE A 698 33.73 -58.72 23.89
N LEU A 699 33.58 -58.64 22.56
CA LEU A 699 33.87 -59.74 21.64
C LEU A 699 35.34 -60.14 21.66
N TRP A 700 36.26 -59.20 21.86
CA TRP A 700 37.70 -59.47 21.98
C TRP A 700 38.07 -60.11 23.34
N ILE A 701 37.43 -59.69 24.43
CA ILE A 701 37.66 -60.25 25.79
C ILE A 701 36.96 -61.61 25.97
N CYS A 702 35.71 -61.76 25.51
CA CYS A 702 34.98 -63.02 25.56
C CYS A 702 35.41 -63.99 24.45
N GLY A 703 36.03 -63.46 23.38
CA GLY A 703 36.78 -64.21 22.38
C GLY A 703 38.05 -64.82 22.96
N LYS A 704 37.89 -65.83 23.84
CA LYS A 704 38.94 -66.82 24.08
C LYS A 704 39.32 -67.41 22.72
N TYR A 705 40.44 -66.95 22.15
CA TYR A 705 41.01 -67.47 20.92
C TYR A 705 41.04 -69.01 20.98
N PRO A 706 40.24 -69.73 20.18
CA PRO A 706 40.54 -71.13 19.94
C PRO A 706 41.89 -71.15 19.22
N ARG A 707 42.87 -71.86 19.79
CA ARG A 707 44.10 -72.15 19.03
C ARG A 707 43.68 -72.92 17.77
N PRO A 708 44.27 -72.62 16.60
CA PRO A 708 43.92 -73.33 15.38
C PRO A 708 44.45 -74.76 15.46
N GLU A 709 43.57 -75.72 15.71
CA GLU A 709 43.76 -77.10 15.27
C GLU A 709 42.96 -77.33 13.96
N PRO A 710 43.49 -78.14 13.02
CA PRO A 710 42.79 -78.44 11.78
C PRO A 710 41.73 -79.55 11.97
N TRP A 711 41.03 -79.87 10.86
CA TRP A 711 40.12 -81.00 10.65
C TRP A 711 38.63 -80.82 11.03
N GLY A 712 37.76 -81.17 10.06
CA GLY A 712 36.42 -81.71 10.33
C GLY A 712 35.24 -80.80 9.96
N PRO A 713 34.48 -81.09 8.87
CA PRO A 713 33.22 -80.43 8.60
C PRO A 713 32.05 -81.14 9.31
N ARG A 714 31.25 -80.39 10.07
CA ARG A 714 29.78 -80.54 10.20
C ARG A 714 29.16 -79.44 11.09
N ASP A 715 28.29 -78.67 10.45
CA ASP A 715 26.99 -78.21 10.97
C ASP A 715 26.93 -77.58 12.38
N CYS A 716 27.15 -76.25 12.43
CA CYS A 716 26.59 -75.42 13.49
C CYS A 716 25.51 -74.48 12.91
N LEU A 717 24.26 -74.73 13.29
CA LEU A 717 23.10 -73.88 12.99
C LEU A 717 23.24 -72.50 13.64
N CYS A 718 22.88 -71.44 12.91
CA CYS A 718 22.79 -70.07 13.44
C CYS A 718 21.31 -69.64 13.55
N PRO A 719 20.77 -69.43 14.77
CA PRO A 719 19.36 -69.12 14.98
C PRO A 719 19.08 -67.61 14.85
N CYS A 720 19.14 -67.06 13.63
CA CYS A 720 18.85 -65.64 13.36
C CYS A 720 18.02 -65.36 12.09
N LEU A 721 17.59 -66.39 11.35
CA LEU A 721 16.84 -66.24 10.08
C LEU A 721 15.61 -67.16 10.02
N SER A 722 14.52 -66.71 10.63
CA SER A 722 13.18 -67.27 10.44
C SER A 722 12.15 -66.13 10.41
N GLY A 723 11.97 -65.51 9.23
CA GLY A 723 11.34 -64.18 9.16
C GLY A 723 10.70 -63.74 7.85
N ARG A 724 10.39 -64.66 6.91
CA ARG A 724 9.25 -64.60 5.96
C ARG A 724 9.39 -65.64 4.85
N ALA A 725 8.31 -66.37 4.61
CA ALA A 725 8.04 -67.05 3.36
C ALA A 725 6.92 -66.32 2.61
N ASP A 726 6.77 -66.67 1.33
CA ASP A 726 5.58 -66.51 0.49
C ASP A 726 5.11 -65.10 0.11
N LEU A 727 5.49 -64.70 -1.11
CA LEU A 727 4.51 -64.67 -2.20
C LEU A 727 5.21 -64.91 -3.55
N ALA A 728 4.76 -65.94 -4.27
CA ALA A 728 5.25 -66.26 -5.60
C ALA A 728 4.43 -65.55 -6.69
N GLY A 729 5.08 -65.17 -7.78
CA GLY A 729 4.45 -64.58 -8.98
C GLY A 729 5.48 -64.47 -10.10
N GLY A 730 5.50 -65.44 -11.00
CA GLY A 730 6.55 -65.56 -12.03
C GLY A 730 6.32 -64.68 -13.26
N GLY A 731 7.41 -64.43 -14.00
CA GLY A 731 7.43 -63.81 -15.32
C GLY A 731 8.78 -64.12 -15.98
N ALA A 732 8.77 -64.77 -17.14
CA ALA A 732 9.95 -65.44 -17.68
C ALA A 732 10.78 -64.58 -18.66
N LEU A 733 12.11 -64.78 -18.57
CA LEU A 733 13.08 -64.90 -19.67
C LEU A 733 12.84 -64.11 -20.98
N GLY A 734 13.74 -63.16 -21.24
CA GLY A 734 14.03 -62.62 -22.57
C GLY A 734 15.45 -62.06 -22.61
N ALA A 735 16.44 -62.90 -22.93
CA ALA A 735 17.84 -62.51 -23.03
C ALA A 735 18.29 -62.49 -24.51
N LYS A 736 19.10 -61.48 -24.87
CA LYS A 736 20.19 -61.49 -25.87
C LYS A 736 20.95 -60.16 -25.78
N GLU A 737 22.29 -60.16 -25.69
CA GLU A 737 23.21 -60.01 -26.84
C GLU A 737 22.82 -58.78 -27.70
N GLY A 738 23.57 -57.68 -27.81
CA GLY A 738 24.95 -57.38 -27.40
C GLY A 738 25.74 -56.93 -28.62
N GLU A 739 26.08 -55.64 -28.75
CA GLU A 739 26.93 -55.14 -29.84
C GLU A 739 27.64 -53.82 -29.48
N ALA A 740 28.65 -53.48 -30.28
CA ALA A 740 29.80 -52.63 -29.92
C ALA A 740 29.64 -51.13 -30.34
N PRO A 741 30.56 -50.22 -29.96
CA PRO A 741 30.44 -48.79 -30.26
C PRO A 741 31.01 -48.42 -31.64
N PRO A 742 30.52 -47.35 -32.30
CA PRO A 742 31.23 -46.72 -33.41
C PRO A 742 32.34 -45.81 -32.89
N GLY A 743 33.50 -45.83 -33.57
CA GLY A 743 34.69 -45.06 -33.22
C GLY A 743 34.82 -43.72 -33.92
N GLU A 744 36.00 -43.12 -33.77
CA GLU A 744 36.41 -41.84 -34.37
C GLU A 744 36.79 -41.99 -35.86
N GLU A 745 36.21 -41.13 -36.71
CA GLU A 745 36.84 -40.50 -37.87
C GLU A 745 36.24 -39.07 -37.97
N GLY A 746 36.92 -38.01 -38.38
CA GLY A 746 38.25 -37.92 -38.97
C GLY A 746 38.25 -36.91 -40.12
N ALA A 747 38.20 -35.60 -39.83
CA ALA A 747 38.24 -34.56 -40.85
C ALA A 747 39.10 -33.36 -40.42
N LYS A 748 40.28 -33.24 -41.04
CA LYS A 748 41.07 -32.01 -41.10
C LYS A 748 40.66 -31.20 -42.33
N GLU A 749 41.17 -29.95 -42.35
CA GLU A 749 41.38 -29.07 -43.51
C GLU A 749 40.15 -28.23 -43.94
N GLN A 750 40.26 -26.94 -44.30
CA GLN A 750 41.41 -26.09 -44.66
C GLN A 750 41.38 -24.70 -43.98
N ALA A 751 42.52 -23.99 -44.04
CA ALA A 751 42.67 -22.60 -43.61
C ALA A 751 42.13 -21.60 -44.66
N GLY A 752 41.80 -20.39 -44.19
CA GLY A 752 41.45 -19.24 -45.04
C GLY A 752 41.71 -17.94 -44.27
N ASP A 753 42.87 -17.34 -44.52
CA ASP A 753 43.32 -16.07 -43.94
C ASP A 753 42.90 -14.84 -44.78
N VAL A 754 43.29 -13.66 -44.26
CA VAL A 754 43.35 -12.31 -44.86
C VAL A 754 42.03 -11.50 -45.04
N PRO A 755 42.09 -10.15 -44.95
CA PRO A 755 41.07 -9.37 -44.25
C PRO A 755 40.49 -8.19 -45.05
N GLU A 756 39.53 -7.45 -44.48
CA GLU A 756 39.34 -6.05 -44.85
C GLU A 756 38.81 -5.18 -43.69
N ALA A 757 38.91 -3.86 -43.86
CA ALA A 757 39.00 -2.85 -42.81
C ALA A 757 37.64 -2.12 -42.55
N PRO A 758 37.55 -1.14 -41.61
CA PRO A 758 36.27 -0.67 -41.10
C PRO A 758 35.68 0.50 -41.88
N ASP A 759 34.37 0.49 -42.08
CA ASP A 759 33.63 1.66 -42.56
C ASP A 759 33.35 2.65 -41.42
N THR A 760 34.00 3.79 -41.50
CA THR A 760 33.61 5.02 -40.79
C THR A 760 32.43 5.66 -41.51
N GLU A 761 31.32 5.94 -40.83
CA GLU A 761 30.31 6.87 -41.35
C GLU A 761 30.23 8.16 -40.52
N LYS A 762 30.09 9.27 -41.24
CA LYS A 762 30.24 10.63 -40.72
C LYS A 762 28.90 11.28 -40.41
N ALA A 763 28.91 12.20 -39.45
CA ALA A 763 27.86 13.20 -39.33
C ALA A 763 27.76 14.10 -40.58
N PRO A 764 26.55 14.59 -40.87
CA PRO A 764 26.32 16.00 -41.18
C PRO A 764 25.43 16.63 -40.10
N GLY A 765 25.41 17.95 -39.89
CA GLY A 765 26.00 19.00 -40.71
C GLY A 765 25.01 20.15 -40.81
N ASN A 766 25.14 21.08 -39.87
CA ASN A 766 24.32 22.28 -39.67
C ASN A 766 23.99 23.08 -40.95
N LYS A 767 22.75 23.59 -41.11
CA LYS A 767 22.38 24.63 -42.11
C LYS A 767 20.96 25.20 -41.95
N ASP A 768 20.86 26.33 -41.26
CA ASP A 768 19.96 27.43 -41.67
C ASP A 768 20.62 28.16 -42.88
N PRO A 769 19.86 28.82 -43.80
CA PRO A 769 19.46 30.21 -43.53
C PRO A 769 18.16 30.76 -44.20
N ALA A 770 17.63 31.82 -43.58
CA ALA A 770 17.11 33.06 -44.16
C ALA A 770 15.86 33.10 -45.11
N ALA A 771 14.82 33.75 -44.58
CA ALA A 771 14.20 35.00 -45.07
C ALA A 771 13.65 35.16 -46.51
N GLY A 772 12.37 35.56 -46.57
CA GLY A 772 11.66 36.17 -47.70
C GLY A 772 10.13 36.02 -47.48
N GLY A 773 9.25 36.97 -47.80
CA GLY A 773 9.40 38.28 -48.45
C GLY A 773 8.10 38.63 -49.20
N MET A 774 7.48 39.76 -48.87
CA MET A 774 6.18 40.27 -49.36
C MET A 774 5.83 40.11 -50.86
N ALA A 775 4.54 39.88 -51.15
CA ALA A 775 3.69 40.53 -52.18
C ALA A 775 2.30 39.86 -52.20
N ASP A 776 1.23 40.54 -51.82
CA ASP A 776 0.31 41.34 -52.67
C ASP A 776 -0.57 40.54 -53.65
N GLY A 777 -1.89 40.71 -53.52
CA GLY A 777 -2.93 40.04 -54.31
C GLY A 777 -4.31 40.60 -53.96
N LYS A 778 -4.67 41.70 -54.61
CA LYS A 778 -5.92 42.46 -54.40
C LYS A 778 -6.95 42.10 -55.48
N ASP A 779 -8.19 42.57 -55.27
CA ASP A 779 -9.36 42.62 -56.18
C ASP A 779 -10.48 41.61 -55.84
N THR A 780 -11.77 41.92 -55.81
CA THR A 780 -12.64 43.09 -55.53
C THR A 780 -14.07 42.64 -55.91
N ALA A 781 -15.10 43.34 -55.40
CA ALA A 781 -16.53 43.26 -55.76
C ALA A 781 -17.38 42.19 -55.05
N ALA A 782 -18.64 42.45 -54.68
CA ALA A 782 -19.41 43.70 -54.50
C ALA A 782 -20.74 43.38 -53.76
N ALA A 783 -21.52 44.43 -53.43
CA ALA A 783 -22.89 44.39 -52.91
C ALA A 783 -23.09 43.89 -51.45
N GLU A 784 -24.09 44.34 -50.67
CA GLU A 784 -24.77 45.66 -50.53
C GLU A 784 -25.66 45.61 -49.26
N VAL A 785 -25.96 46.76 -48.65
CA VAL A 785 -27.23 47.08 -47.92
C VAL A 785 -27.76 46.04 -46.90
N SER A 786 -27.75 46.28 -45.59
CA SER A 786 -28.58 47.30 -44.93
C SER A 786 -28.33 47.36 -43.40
N GLU A 787 -28.54 48.54 -42.82
CA GLU A 787 -28.70 48.72 -41.38
C GLU A 787 -30.00 48.08 -40.86
N LYS A 788 -29.98 47.58 -39.63
CA LYS A 788 -31.02 47.99 -38.68
C LYS A 788 -30.49 48.08 -37.25
N LYS A 789 -30.72 49.26 -36.67
CA LYS A 789 -30.43 49.66 -35.30
C LYS A 789 -31.79 49.93 -34.66
N GLU A 790 -32.06 49.41 -33.47
CA GLU A 790 -33.22 49.84 -32.69
C GLU A 790 -32.94 49.67 -31.19
N ASP A 791 -33.42 50.62 -30.40
CA ASP A 791 -32.88 50.96 -29.07
C ASP A 791 -33.69 50.38 -27.89
N THR A 792 -33.10 50.55 -26.70
CA THR A 792 -33.66 50.51 -25.34
C THR A 792 -35.19 50.52 -25.13
N ALA A 793 -35.65 49.72 -24.16
CA ALA A 793 -36.66 50.15 -23.17
C ALA A 793 -36.53 49.33 -21.87
N ALA A 794 -37.14 49.81 -20.78
CA ALA A 794 -36.96 49.30 -19.41
C ALA A 794 -38.29 48.88 -18.74
N ALA A 795 -38.17 48.46 -17.47
CA ALA A 795 -39.20 48.38 -16.41
C ALA A 795 -39.86 47.00 -16.11
N GLU A 796 -39.76 46.65 -14.82
CA GLU A 796 -40.71 45.96 -13.92
C GLU A 796 -41.61 44.82 -14.44
N VAL A 797 -41.43 43.61 -13.87
CA VAL A 797 -42.14 43.12 -12.65
C VAL A 797 -41.19 42.23 -11.85
#